data_AF-A0A0B0NXA9-F1
#
_entry.id   AF-A0A0B0NXA9-F1
#
_cell.length_a   1.000
_cell.length_b   1.000
_cell.length_c   1.000
_cell.angle_alpha   90.00
_cell.angle_beta   90.00
_cell.angle_gamma   90.00
#
_symmetry.space_group_name_H-M   'P 1'
#
loop_
_entity.id
_entity.type
_entity.pdbx_description
1 polymer ?
#
loop_
_entity_poly.entity_id
_entity_poly.type
_entity_poly.pdbx_seq_one_letter_code
_entity_poly.pdbx_strand_id
1 'polypeptide(L)'
;MAGNDWINSYLEAILDVGPGIDDAKSSLLLRERGNFSPTRYFVEEVITGFDETDLHRSWVRAAATRGPKERNTRLENMCWRIWNLARTKKKLEVEEAQRKANRRLEHERGRREATADMSEDLSEGEKGDLVGDGSARGNRISGRMPRINSVDIMENLANQLKDKKFYIVLHGLIRGEGMELGRDSDTGGQVKYVVELARALGTMPGVYRVDLLTRQVSAPDVDWTYAEPTEMLSPRTTENSMQELGESSGAYIIRIPFGPKDKYIPKEMIWPHIPEFVDCALSHIRQMSKVLGEQIGGGEPVWPVAIHGHYADAGDSAALLSGALNVPMLFTGHSLGRDKLEQLLKQGRQSREEINTTYKIMRRIEAEELSLDASEVVITSTRQEIEEQWRLYDGFDPILERKLRARIRRGVSCHGRFMPRMVVIPPGMEFHHIIPHDGDMDGDVERNEENSTSPDPPIWSEIMRFFSNPHKPMILALARPDPKKNLTTLVKAFGECRPLRELANLTLIMGNRDSIDEMSGANASVLLSILKLIDKYDLYGQVAYPKHHKQYEVPDIYRLAAKTKGVFINPAFIEPFGLTLIEAAAYGLPIVATKNGGPVDIHRVLDNGLLVDPHDQQSIADALLKLVSDKHLWARCRQNGLKNIHLFSWPEHCKTYLSRIVMCKPRQPRWQSSDVGFENLETNSPGDSLRDIQDLSLNLKFSLDGEKSEGTGTGALDNSFDIDDSVDRKSNLEKADLKFSKGAIGSLMEKAGQHFGGGRFPAMRTRKYIFVIAVDCDSVSDIPKVIRTIMDAAGKENPIGFILSTSLSVSEVHSILISGSINPLDFDAFICNSGGDVYYPSLSSEDGLGLPFTVDSDYQSHIEYRWGGEGLRKTLVRWATSVSDKNGQTVEEDESRSTTHCYAFRVKDAELIPPVKELRKLMRVQALRCHVIYCQNGTTLNVIPVLASRAQALRYLYIRWGLELSNVITFVGECGDTDYEGLLGGVHKTVIMKGIGNNALNLHSNRSYPLEHVLPFNSPNIVQAKGCCNEDVRASLQNIGVIKE
;
A
#
# COMPACT_ATOMS: atom_id res chain seq x y z
N MET A 1 -59.90 44.78 0.27
CA MET A 1 -60.21 45.82 -0.73
C MET A 1 -59.80 47.18 -0.15
N ALA A 2 -58.56 47.55 -0.43
CA ALA A 2 -58.05 48.92 -0.52
C ALA A 2 -57.18 48.86 -1.79
N GLY A 3 -57.43 49.75 -2.75
CA GLY A 3 -56.95 49.64 -4.12
C GLY A 3 -55.42 49.70 -4.22
N ASN A 4 -54.88 49.01 -5.23
CA ASN A 4 -53.49 49.08 -5.67
C ASN A 4 -53.15 50.45 -6.32
N ASP A 5 -53.67 51.55 -5.77
CA ASP A 5 -53.49 52.90 -6.33
C ASP A 5 -52.04 53.36 -6.17
N TRP A 6 -51.32 52.83 -5.17
CA TRP A 6 -49.92 53.16 -4.94
C TRP A 6 -48.97 52.56 -6.00
N ILE A 7 -49.28 51.40 -6.57
CA ILE A 7 -48.45 50.75 -7.59
C ILE A 7 -48.55 51.52 -8.91
N ASN A 8 -49.75 51.98 -9.28
CA ASN A 8 -49.93 52.83 -10.46
C ASN A 8 -49.26 54.20 -10.27
N SER A 9 -49.37 54.79 -9.08
CA SER A 9 -48.70 56.06 -8.75
C SER A 9 -47.17 55.95 -8.78
N TYR A 10 -46.61 54.82 -8.34
CA TYR A 10 -45.15 54.57 -8.38
C TYR A 10 -44.64 54.29 -9.79
N LEU A 11 -45.46 53.69 -10.65
CA LEU A 11 -45.14 53.44 -12.06
C LEU A 11 -45.24 54.73 -12.90
N GLU A 12 -46.20 55.61 -12.62
CA GLU A 12 -46.28 56.96 -13.20
C GLU A 12 -45.08 57.83 -12.78
N ALA A 13 -44.67 57.78 -11.51
CA ALA A 13 -43.51 58.52 -11.01
C ALA A 13 -42.17 58.10 -11.66
N ILE A 14 -42.08 56.87 -12.18
CA ILE A 14 -40.90 56.38 -12.93
C ILE A 14 -40.95 56.80 -14.42
N LEU A 15 -42.15 57.09 -14.95
CA LEU A 15 -42.35 57.49 -16.35
C LEU A 15 -42.24 59.01 -16.56
N ASP A 16 -42.43 59.82 -15.53
CA ASP A 16 -42.43 61.29 -15.58
C ASP A 16 -41.03 61.95 -15.47
N VAL A 17 -39.95 61.18 -15.65
CA VAL A 17 -38.58 61.71 -15.68
C VAL A 17 -38.20 62.05 -17.13
N GLY A 18 -38.75 63.16 -17.64
CA GLY A 18 -38.41 63.87 -18.88
C GLY A 18 -38.63 65.40 -18.69
N PRO A 19 -37.92 66.28 -19.40
CA PRO A 19 -37.34 67.48 -18.77
C PRO A 19 -38.28 68.70 -18.74
N GLY A 20 -38.29 69.42 -17.61
CA GLY A 20 -38.58 70.87 -17.59
C GLY A 20 -39.46 71.39 -16.44
N ILE A 21 -38.79 72.06 -15.49
CA ILE A 21 -39.17 73.34 -14.82
C ILE A 21 -40.28 73.35 -13.74
N ASP A 22 -39.84 73.89 -12.59
CA ASP A 22 -40.48 74.61 -11.47
C ASP A 22 -41.51 73.97 -10.52
N ASP A 23 -40.98 73.77 -9.31
CA ASP A 23 -41.45 74.22 -7.99
C ASP A 23 -42.82 73.82 -7.40
N ALA A 24 -42.67 73.18 -6.24
CA ALA A 24 -43.39 73.38 -4.99
C ALA A 24 -44.56 72.44 -4.61
N LYS A 25 -44.28 71.71 -3.50
CA LYS A 25 -45.18 70.99 -2.56
C LYS A 25 -45.79 69.70 -3.13
N SER A 26 -45.76 68.54 -2.47
CA SER A 26 -45.30 68.11 -1.15
C SER A 26 -45.55 66.60 -1.04
N SER A 27 -44.60 65.82 -0.52
CA SER A 27 -44.83 64.97 0.66
C SER A 27 -43.51 64.28 1.04
N LEU A 28 -42.97 64.80 2.14
CA LEU A 28 -41.87 64.26 2.93
C LEU A 28 -42.36 63.00 3.66
N LEU A 29 -41.62 61.88 3.58
CA LEU A 29 -41.49 60.89 4.67
C LEU A 29 -40.45 59.76 4.46
N LEU A 30 -39.51 59.86 3.49
CA LEU A 30 -38.55 58.77 3.21
C LEU A 30 -37.07 59.20 3.12
N ARG A 31 -36.71 60.40 3.57
CA ARG A 31 -35.35 60.95 3.38
C ARG A 31 -34.43 60.96 4.60
N GLU A 32 -34.72 60.15 5.63
CA GLU A 32 -33.81 59.97 6.78
C GLU A 32 -33.43 58.50 6.96
N ARG A 33 -32.58 57.99 6.05
CA ARG A 33 -31.57 56.95 6.28
C ARG A 33 -30.75 56.81 5.00
N GLY A 34 -29.51 57.28 5.04
CA GLY A 34 -28.58 57.18 3.92
C GLY A 34 -28.43 55.72 3.48
N ASN A 35 -28.52 55.51 2.15
CA ASN A 35 -28.50 54.22 1.43
C ASN A 35 -29.83 53.47 1.29
N PHE A 36 -30.93 54.18 1.03
CA PHE A 36 -32.07 53.55 0.37
C PHE A 36 -31.71 53.24 -1.09
N SER A 37 -31.42 51.97 -1.40
CA SER A 37 -31.37 51.47 -2.76
C SER A 37 -32.76 50.96 -3.13
N PRO A 38 -33.49 51.64 -4.04
CA PRO A 38 -34.83 51.21 -4.45
C PRO A 38 -34.81 49.77 -4.97
N THR A 39 -33.73 49.39 -5.65
CA THR A 39 -33.51 48.04 -6.18
C THR A 39 -33.39 46.99 -5.07
N ARG A 40 -32.71 47.31 -3.96
CA ARG A 40 -32.52 46.37 -2.85
C ARG A 40 -33.80 46.21 -2.03
N TYR A 41 -34.50 47.31 -1.75
CA TYR A 41 -35.81 47.27 -1.08
C TYR A 41 -36.84 46.51 -1.93
N PHE A 42 -36.87 46.74 -3.25
CA PHE A 42 -37.78 46.03 -4.16
C PHE A 42 -37.52 44.51 -4.20
N VAL A 43 -36.26 44.09 -4.20
CA VAL A 43 -35.90 42.65 -4.16
C VAL A 43 -36.20 42.02 -2.80
N GLU A 44 -36.03 42.76 -1.70
CA GLU A 44 -36.20 42.24 -0.33
C GLU A 44 -37.61 42.37 0.26
N GLU A 45 -38.51 43.16 -0.34
CA GLU A 45 -39.92 43.28 0.08
C GLU A 45 -40.90 42.73 -0.97
N VAL A 46 -40.66 42.98 -2.27
CA VAL A 46 -41.63 42.60 -3.32
C VAL A 46 -41.44 41.16 -3.80
N ILE A 47 -40.22 40.67 -3.89
CA ILE A 47 -39.95 39.28 -4.36
C ILE A 47 -40.11 38.25 -3.24
N THR A 48 -39.88 38.65 -2.00
CA THR A 48 -39.95 37.83 -0.77
C THR A 48 -41.30 37.92 -0.07
N GLY A 49 -42.00 39.06 -0.18
CA GLY A 49 -43.27 39.30 0.51
C GLY A 49 -44.53 38.87 -0.26
N PHE A 50 -44.42 38.61 -1.57
CA PHE A 50 -45.58 38.29 -2.42
C PHE A 50 -45.56 36.84 -2.92
N ASP A 51 -46.75 36.25 -2.97
CA ASP A 51 -46.94 34.90 -3.49
C ASP A 51 -46.70 34.83 -5.00
N GLU A 52 -46.08 33.75 -5.47
CA GLU A 52 -45.70 33.54 -6.88
C GLU A 52 -46.92 33.67 -7.80
N THR A 53 -48.06 33.18 -7.33
CA THR A 53 -49.36 33.19 -8.01
C THR A 53 -49.92 34.62 -8.20
N ASP A 54 -49.62 35.54 -7.30
CA ASP A 54 -50.06 36.94 -7.40
C ASP A 54 -49.18 37.75 -8.35
N LEU A 55 -47.87 37.49 -8.35
CA LEU A 55 -46.93 38.06 -9.33
C LEU A 55 -47.25 37.57 -10.74
N HIS A 56 -47.61 36.29 -10.90
CA HIS A 56 -48.06 35.74 -12.18
C HIS A 56 -49.36 36.39 -12.67
N ARG A 57 -50.37 36.54 -11.80
CA ARG A 57 -51.62 37.22 -12.15
C ARG A 57 -51.40 38.68 -12.56
N SER A 58 -50.45 39.37 -11.91
CA SER A 58 -50.10 40.74 -12.24
C SER A 58 -49.44 40.85 -13.63
N TRP A 59 -48.56 39.91 -13.97
CA TRP A 59 -48.00 39.81 -15.32
C TRP A 59 -49.09 39.51 -16.37
N VAL A 60 -49.95 38.51 -16.13
CA VAL A 60 -51.04 38.16 -17.06
C VAL A 60 -51.99 39.34 -17.29
N ARG A 61 -52.31 40.11 -16.25
CA ARG A 61 -53.12 41.33 -16.37
C ARG A 61 -52.41 42.41 -17.18
N ALA A 62 -51.12 42.65 -16.93
CA ALA A 62 -50.33 43.60 -17.72
C ALA A 62 -50.27 43.20 -19.21
N ALA A 63 -50.12 41.90 -19.49
CA ALA A 63 -50.10 41.34 -20.84
C ALA A 63 -51.48 41.38 -21.55
N ALA A 64 -52.58 41.34 -20.79
CA ALA A 64 -53.95 41.33 -21.32
C ALA A 64 -54.48 42.72 -21.75
N THR A 65 -53.83 43.82 -21.35
CA THR A 65 -54.19 45.22 -21.69
C THR A 65 -53.89 45.61 -23.15
N ARG A 66 -54.27 44.77 -24.12
CA ARG A 66 -54.02 44.98 -25.56
C ARG A 66 -55.02 45.97 -26.18
N GLY A 67 -54.74 47.26 -26.08
CA GLY A 67 -55.41 48.33 -26.85
C GLY A 67 -54.40 49.26 -27.55
N PRO A 68 -54.71 49.86 -28.72
CA PRO A 68 -53.68 50.37 -29.65
C PRO A 68 -53.01 51.70 -29.27
N LYS A 69 -53.40 52.37 -28.17
CA LYS A 69 -53.00 53.77 -27.92
C LYS A 69 -52.17 54.07 -26.67
N GLU A 70 -51.90 53.09 -25.80
CA GLU A 70 -50.95 53.27 -24.69
C GLU A 70 -50.06 52.03 -24.57
N ARG A 71 -48.97 52.02 -25.33
CA ARG A 71 -48.01 50.90 -25.34
C ARG A 71 -46.95 51.13 -24.27
N ASN A 72 -47.03 50.41 -23.14
CA ASN A 72 -45.93 50.37 -22.18
C ASN A 72 -45.31 48.96 -22.10
N THR A 73 -44.60 48.57 -23.16
CA THR A 73 -43.87 47.28 -23.29
C THR A 73 -42.83 47.07 -22.18
N ARG A 74 -42.45 48.13 -21.48
CA ARG A 74 -41.50 48.10 -20.37
C ARG A 74 -42.12 47.48 -19.11
N LEU A 75 -43.41 47.70 -18.86
CA LEU A 75 -44.12 47.20 -17.70
C LEU A 75 -44.30 45.67 -17.76
N GLU A 76 -44.73 45.17 -18.92
CA GLU A 76 -44.92 43.74 -19.16
C GLU A 76 -43.60 42.96 -18.99
N ASN A 77 -42.53 43.45 -19.61
CA ASN A 77 -41.19 42.86 -19.49
C ASN A 77 -40.66 42.89 -18.06
N MET A 78 -40.97 43.95 -17.31
CA MET A 78 -40.59 44.06 -15.91
C MET A 78 -41.36 43.07 -15.03
N CYS A 79 -42.69 43.00 -15.15
CA CYS A 79 -43.51 42.04 -14.42
C CYS A 79 -43.11 40.58 -14.72
N TRP A 80 -42.81 40.27 -15.99
CA TRP A 80 -42.32 38.96 -16.38
C TRP A 80 -40.96 38.62 -15.74
N ARG A 81 -40.00 39.54 -15.79
CA ARG A 81 -38.67 39.34 -15.18
C ARG A 81 -38.76 39.12 -13.66
N ILE A 82 -39.61 39.87 -12.98
CA ILE A 82 -39.80 39.76 -11.53
C ILE A 82 -40.38 38.39 -11.17
N TRP A 83 -41.44 37.97 -11.86
CA TRP A 83 -42.05 36.65 -11.65
C TRP A 83 -41.06 35.52 -11.94
N ASN A 84 -40.31 35.61 -13.05
CA ASN A 84 -39.35 34.58 -13.45
C ASN A 84 -38.18 34.46 -12.45
N LEU A 85 -37.66 35.58 -11.95
CA LEU A 85 -36.61 35.59 -10.92
C LEU A 85 -37.10 34.99 -9.59
N ALA A 86 -38.31 35.35 -9.15
CA ALA A 86 -38.91 34.81 -7.93
C ALA A 86 -39.06 33.28 -8.00
N ARG A 87 -39.58 32.78 -9.13
CA ARG A 87 -39.74 31.33 -9.39
C ARG A 87 -38.41 30.60 -9.44
N THR A 88 -37.39 31.18 -10.08
CA THR A 88 -36.06 30.58 -10.18
C THR A 88 -35.39 30.46 -8.81
N LYS A 89 -35.52 31.49 -7.96
CA LYS A 89 -35.02 31.46 -6.58
C LYS A 89 -35.69 30.38 -5.73
N LYS A 90 -37.03 30.27 -5.78
CA LYS A 90 -37.78 29.25 -5.03
C LYS A 90 -37.41 27.83 -5.44
N LYS A 91 -37.13 27.62 -6.74
CA LYS A 91 -36.62 26.33 -7.24
C LYS A 91 -35.25 25.97 -6.67
N LEU A 92 -34.33 26.93 -6.59
CA LEU A 92 -33.00 26.73 -5.99
C LEU A 92 -33.06 26.46 -4.48
N GLU A 93 -33.94 27.14 -3.75
CA GLU A 93 -34.12 26.91 -2.30
C GLU A 93 -34.65 25.49 -2.01
N VAL A 94 -35.59 24.99 -2.82
CA VAL A 94 -36.10 23.62 -2.72
C VAL A 94 -35.00 22.60 -3.04
N GLU A 95 -34.20 22.83 -4.09
CA GLU A 95 -33.06 21.96 -4.41
C GLU A 95 -31.99 21.94 -3.30
N GLU A 96 -31.70 23.09 -2.68
CA GLU A 96 -30.74 23.17 -1.58
C GLU A 96 -31.25 22.46 -0.31
N ALA A 97 -32.54 22.61 0.00
CA ALA A 97 -33.20 21.90 1.11
C ALA A 97 -33.18 20.38 0.88
N GLN A 98 -33.46 19.91 -0.34
CA GLN A 98 -33.39 18.49 -0.72
C GLN A 98 -31.97 17.94 -0.58
N ARG A 99 -30.95 18.70 -1.03
CA ARG A 99 -29.53 18.33 -0.87
C ARG A 99 -29.13 18.25 0.61
N LYS A 100 -29.58 19.17 1.46
CA LYS A 100 -29.33 19.15 2.91
C LYS A 100 -30.03 17.96 3.60
N ALA A 101 -31.26 17.63 3.20
CA ALA A 101 -32.00 16.47 3.72
C ALA A 101 -31.31 15.14 3.34
N ASN A 102 -30.91 14.99 2.07
CA ASN A 102 -30.18 13.80 1.61
C ASN A 102 -28.85 13.63 2.36
N ARG A 103 -28.08 14.72 2.56
CA ARG A 103 -26.85 14.67 3.36
C ARG A 103 -27.08 14.25 4.81
N ARG A 104 -28.18 14.65 5.45
CA ARG A 104 -28.54 14.21 6.82
C ARG A 104 -28.89 12.73 6.86
N LEU A 105 -29.69 12.25 5.90
CA LEU A 105 -30.05 10.84 5.77
C LEU A 105 -28.82 9.96 5.51
N GLU A 106 -27.91 10.40 4.64
CA GLU A 106 -26.61 9.74 4.42
C GLU A 106 -25.75 9.70 5.69
N HIS A 107 -25.75 10.76 6.49
CA HIS A 107 -25.01 10.82 7.75
C HIS A 107 -25.60 9.87 8.81
N GLU A 108 -26.93 9.81 8.95
CA GLU A 108 -27.61 8.93 9.90
C GLU A 108 -27.53 7.47 9.50
N ARG A 109 -27.72 7.16 8.21
CA ARG A 109 -27.50 5.83 7.64
C ARG A 109 -26.04 5.42 7.82
N GLY A 110 -25.11 6.33 7.54
CA GLY A 110 -23.68 6.14 7.73
C GLY A 110 -23.31 5.79 9.18
N ARG A 111 -23.97 6.44 10.16
CA ARG A 111 -23.77 6.18 11.59
C ARG A 111 -24.31 4.81 12.01
N ARG A 112 -25.53 4.44 11.59
CA ARG A 112 -26.14 3.13 11.91
C ARG A 112 -25.38 1.97 11.27
N GLU A 113 -24.98 2.09 10.02
CA GLU A 113 -24.21 1.06 9.32
C GLU A 113 -22.78 0.97 9.84
N ALA A 114 -22.16 2.08 10.26
CA ALA A 114 -20.86 2.04 10.94
C ALA A 114 -20.94 1.30 12.30
N THR A 115 -22.06 1.40 13.02
CA THR A 115 -22.28 0.60 14.24
C THR A 115 -22.42 -0.90 13.92
N ALA A 116 -23.02 -1.25 12.77
CA ALA A 116 -23.16 -2.63 12.32
C ALA A 116 -21.86 -3.24 11.75
N ASP A 117 -21.12 -2.52 10.89
CA ASP A 117 -19.80 -2.93 10.37
C ASP A 117 -18.77 -3.11 11.50
N MET A 118 -18.83 -2.28 12.55
CA MET A 118 -17.96 -2.42 13.72
C MET A 118 -18.30 -3.64 14.59
N SER A 119 -19.44 -4.31 14.35
CA SER A 119 -19.89 -5.51 15.05
C SER A 119 -19.60 -6.82 14.29
N GLU A 120 -19.31 -6.77 12.99
CA GLU A 120 -18.99 -7.98 12.20
C GLU A 120 -17.67 -8.63 12.66
N ASP A 121 -16.66 -7.85 13.03
CA ASP A 121 -15.38 -8.34 13.57
C ASP A 121 -15.50 -8.93 15.00
N LEU A 122 -16.61 -8.66 15.71
CA LEU A 122 -16.93 -9.39 16.96
C LEU A 122 -17.57 -10.75 16.64
N SER A 123 -18.27 -10.86 15.50
CA SER A 123 -18.96 -12.10 15.11
C SER A 123 -18.08 -13.10 14.36
N GLU A 124 -16.98 -12.65 13.71
CA GLU A 124 -15.99 -13.56 13.11
C GLU A 124 -15.17 -14.34 14.16
N GLY A 125 -15.27 -13.98 15.45
CA GLY A 125 -14.63 -14.69 16.57
C GLY A 125 -15.57 -15.35 17.60
N GLU A 126 -16.89 -15.19 17.52
CA GLU A 126 -17.83 -15.60 18.59
C GLU A 126 -18.81 -16.74 18.25
N LYS A 127 -18.76 -17.36 17.07
CA LYS A 127 -19.68 -18.48 16.77
C LYS A 127 -19.00 -19.85 16.81
N GLY A 128 -18.65 -20.26 18.03
CA GLY A 128 -18.58 -21.67 18.41
C GLY A 128 -19.99 -22.19 18.75
N ASP A 129 -20.27 -23.43 18.34
CA ASP A 129 -21.56 -24.10 18.50
C ASP A 129 -22.05 -24.09 19.97
N LEU A 130 -23.21 -23.47 20.21
CA LEU A 130 -24.01 -23.72 21.40
C LEU A 130 -25.26 -24.50 21.00
N VAL A 131 -25.33 -25.75 21.46
CA VAL A 131 -26.50 -26.64 21.38
C VAL A 131 -27.34 -26.50 22.64
N GLY A 132 -28.66 -26.35 22.47
CA GLY A 132 -29.72 -26.39 23.50
C GLY A 132 -30.42 -25.02 23.69
N ASP A 133 -31.74 -24.84 23.71
CA ASP A 133 -32.92 -25.72 23.70
C ASP A 133 -34.14 -24.85 23.25
N GLY A 134 -35.25 -25.47 22.83
CA GLY A 134 -36.32 -24.84 22.04
C GLY A 134 -37.31 -23.91 22.75
N SER A 135 -37.84 -22.90 22.02
CA SER A 135 -39.27 -22.80 21.64
C SER A 135 -39.67 -21.41 21.11
N ALA A 136 -40.65 -21.42 20.19
CA ALA A 136 -41.66 -20.40 19.85
C ALA A 136 -41.30 -19.09 19.09
N ARG A 137 -41.53 -19.16 17.78
CA ARG A 137 -42.25 -18.21 16.87
C ARG A 137 -41.87 -16.72 16.83
N GLY A 138 -41.38 -16.31 15.65
CA GLY A 138 -41.50 -14.96 15.10
C GLY A 138 -40.81 -14.80 13.75
N ASN A 139 -41.52 -15.10 12.65
CA ASN A 139 -41.04 -15.00 11.27
C ASN A 139 -40.58 -13.56 10.93
N ARG A 140 -39.29 -13.38 10.62
CA ARG A 140 -38.78 -12.24 9.83
C ARG A 140 -37.84 -12.78 8.77
N ILE A 141 -38.21 -12.54 7.52
CA ILE A 141 -37.43 -12.85 6.32
C ILE A 141 -36.20 -11.95 6.33
N SER A 142 -35.09 -12.48 6.83
CA SER A 142 -33.73 -11.99 6.60
C SER A 142 -33.10 -12.94 5.60
N GLY A 143 -32.72 -12.42 4.42
CA GLY A 143 -32.00 -13.18 3.41
C GLY A 143 -30.67 -13.66 3.98
N ARG A 144 -30.63 -14.91 4.41
CA ARG A 144 -29.38 -15.64 4.66
C ARG A 144 -28.65 -15.76 3.33
N MET A 145 -27.56 -15.03 3.17
CA MET A 145 -26.50 -15.41 2.23
C MET A 145 -26.12 -16.87 2.52
N PRO A 146 -26.01 -17.76 1.50
CA PRO A 146 -25.57 -19.12 1.72
C PRO A 146 -24.13 -19.11 2.29
N ARG A 147 -23.86 -19.98 3.27
CA ARG A 147 -22.47 -20.30 3.65
C ARG A 147 -21.81 -20.95 2.43
N ILE A 148 -20.95 -20.21 1.75
CA ILE A 148 -20.16 -20.69 0.62
C ILE A 148 -19.12 -21.67 1.19
N ASN A 149 -19.06 -22.87 0.63
CA ASN A 149 -18.17 -23.93 1.06
C ASN A 149 -16.71 -23.54 0.75
N SER A 150 -15.73 -23.94 1.58
CA SER A 150 -14.31 -23.62 1.36
C SER A 150 -13.76 -24.14 0.01
N VAL A 151 -14.39 -25.18 -0.53
CA VAL A 151 -14.12 -25.73 -1.87
C VAL A 151 -14.57 -24.77 -2.97
N ASP A 152 -15.74 -24.14 -2.84
CA ASP A 152 -16.28 -23.19 -3.82
C ASP A 152 -15.47 -21.87 -3.85
N ILE A 153 -14.90 -21.49 -2.70
CA ILE A 153 -13.93 -20.39 -2.63
C ILE A 153 -12.66 -20.79 -3.37
N MET A 154 -12.13 -22.00 -3.16
CA MET A 154 -10.92 -22.47 -3.84
C MET A 154 -11.11 -22.62 -5.35
N GLU A 155 -12.27 -23.05 -5.83
CA GLU A 155 -12.57 -23.16 -7.27
C GLU A 155 -12.73 -21.78 -7.92
N ASN A 156 -13.44 -20.85 -7.26
CA ASN A 156 -13.53 -19.45 -7.72
C ASN A 156 -12.17 -18.73 -7.60
N LEU A 157 -11.40 -19.03 -6.56
CA LEU A 157 -10.07 -18.48 -6.31
C LEU A 157 -9.08 -19.03 -7.34
N ALA A 158 -9.07 -20.33 -7.62
CA ALA A 158 -8.25 -20.96 -8.65
C ALA A 158 -8.59 -20.41 -10.04
N ASN A 159 -9.89 -20.21 -10.35
CA ASN A 159 -10.31 -19.58 -11.61
C ASN A 159 -9.93 -18.09 -11.68
N GLN A 160 -9.96 -17.35 -10.57
CA GLN A 160 -9.51 -15.95 -10.50
C GLN A 160 -7.98 -15.80 -10.39
N LEU A 161 -7.25 -16.85 -9.99
CA LEU A 161 -5.81 -16.90 -9.79
C LEU A 161 -5.07 -17.61 -10.91
N LYS A 162 -5.75 -18.21 -11.90
CA LYS A 162 -5.10 -18.72 -13.11
C LYS A 162 -4.13 -17.65 -13.63
N ASP A 163 -2.87 -18.06 -13.83
CA ASP A 163 -1.75 -17.26 -14.32
C ASP A 163 -1.09 -16.25 -13.33
N LYS A 164 -1.34 -16.32 -12.00
CA LYS A 164 -0.78 -15.34 -11.04
C LYS A 164 0.63 -15.67 -10.50
N LYS A 165 1.46 -14.63 -10.31
CA LYS A 165 2.90 -14.70 -10.01
C LYS A 165 3.29 -13.76 -8.87
N PHE A 166 4.21 -14.19 -8.01
CA PHE A 166 4.54 -13.52 -6.76
C PHE A 166 6.04 -13.24 -6.65
N TYR A 167 6.39 -12.05 -6.17
CA TYR A 167 7.77 -11.71 -5.81
C TYR A 167 7.82 -11.37 -4.34
N ILE A 168 8.73 -12.01 -3.64
CA ILE A 168 8.99 -11.82 -2.22
C ILE A 168 10.39 -11.19 -2.12
N VAL A 169 10.45 -9.99 -1.55
CA VAL A 169 11.68 -9.21 -1.41
C VAL A 169 12.14 -9.31 0.04
N LEU A 170 13.40 -9.69 0.24
CA LEU A 170 13.92 -10.00 1.56
C LEU A 170 15.26 -9.36 1.86
N HIS A 171 15.52 -9.26 3.16
CA HIS A 171 16.86 -9.07 3.69
C HIS A 171 17.46 -10.38 4.19
N GLY A 172 18.78 -10.36 4.35
CA GLY A 172 19.53 -11.35 5.14
C GLY A 172 20.27 -12.38 4.29
N LEU A 173 20.98 -13.27 4.98
CA LEU A 173 21.77 -14.33 4.38
C LEU A 173 20.88 -15.57 4.16
N ILE A 174 20.55 -15.90 2.91
CA ILE A 174 19.47 -16.86 2.59
C ILE A 174 19.95 -17.99 1.69
N ARG A 175 19.59 -19.22 2.12
CA ARG A 175 19.74 -20.49 1.40
C ARG A 175 18.53 -21.38 1.68
N GLY A 176 18.18 -22.24 0.75
CA GLY A 176 16.98 -23.08 0.84
C GLY A 176 17.10 -24.24 1.82
N GLU A 177 18.28 -24.83 1.92
CA GLU A 177 18.59 -25.93 2.84
C GLU A 177 19.85 -25.62 3.67
N GLY A 178 19.94 -26.12 4.90
CA GLY A 178 21.13 -25.93 5.75
C GLY A 178 21.35 -24.47 6.19
N MET A 179 20.27 -23.71 6.40
CA MET A 179 20.34 -22.31 6.87
C MET A 179 21.19 -22.16 8.13
N GLU A 180 22.07 -21.15 8.16
CA GLU A 180 22.93 -20.81 9.30
C GLU A 180 22.18 -20.04 10.39
N LEU A 181 21.04 -20.59 10.83
CA LEU A 181 20.18 -19.95 11.82
C LEU A 181 20.92 -19.70 13.13
N GLY A 182 20.92 -18.45 13.59
CA GLY A 182 21.58 -18.03 14.82
C GLY A 182 23.05 -17.66 14.65
N ARG A 183 23.60 -17.63 13.43
CA ARG A 183 24.96 -17.13 13.14
C ARG A 183 25.14 -15.69 13.64
N ASP A 184 24.19 -14.83 13.30
CA ASP A 184 24.19 -13.41 13.61
C ASP A 184 22.76 -12.90 13.84
N SER A 185 22.60 -11.58 14.00
CA SER A 185 21.29 -10.97 14.20
C SER A 185 20.42 -10.92 12.95
N ASP A 186 20.96 -11.28 11.80
CA ASP A 186 20.34 -11.12 10.47
C ASP A 186 19.81 -12.47 9.96
N THR A 187 20.38 -13.56 10.48
CA THR A 187 20.05 -14.94 10.10
C THR A 187 19.28 -15.63 11.23
N GLY A 188 17.96 -15.41 11.27
CA GLY A 188 17.10 -15.90 12.35
C GLY A 188 15.76 -16.45 11.88
N GLY A 189 14.76 -16.41 12.78
CA GLY A 189 13.41 -16.94 12.49
C GLY A 189 12.74 -16.30 11.27
N GLN A 190 13.08 -15.05 10.96
CA GLN A 190 12.63 -14.40 9.72
C GLN A 190 13.07 -15.16 8.47
N VAL A 191 14.36 -15.55 8.35
CA VAL A 191 14.89 -16.25 7.17
C VAL A 191 14.19 -17.60 7.00
N LYS A 192 13.95 -18.31 8.11
CA LYS A 192 13.17 -19.55 8.08
C LYS A 192 11.73 -19.31 7.59
N TYR A 193 11.04 -18.32 8.16
CA TYR A 193 9.66 -17.99 7.80
C TYR A 193 9.50 -17.76 6.29
N VAL A 194 10.37 -16.95 5.70
CA VAL A 194 10.22 -16.50 4.31
C VAL A 194 10.61 -17.57 3.30
N VAL A 195 11.60 -18.42 3.62
CA VAL A 195 11.94 -19.59 2.79
C VAL A 195 10.80 -20.61 2.81
N GLU A 196 10.21 -20.87 3.98
CA GLU A 196 9.08 -21.79 4.10
C GLU A 196 7.81 -21.22 3.44
N LEU A 197 7.54 -19.93 3.60
CA LEU A 197 6.45 -19.23 2.89
C LEU A 197 6.61 -19.32 1.38
N ALA A 198 7.81 -19.02 0.84
CA ALA A 198 8.07 -19.08 -0.59
C ALA A 198 7.88 -20.50 -1.14
N ARG A 199 8.37 -21.51 -0.41
CA ARG A 199 8.20 -22.93 -0.75
C ARG A 199 6.72 -23.32 -0.76
N ALA A 200 5.97 -22.94 0.27
CA ALA A 200 4.55 -23.24 0.37
C ALA A 200 3.72 -22.54 -0.71
N LEU A 201 3.96 -21.24 -0.95
CA LEU A 201 3.30 -20.50 -2.04
C LEU A 201 3.58 -21.13 -3.40
N GLY A 202 4.82 -21.57 -3.66
CA GLY A 202 5.19 -22.26 -4.89
C GLY A 202 4.43 -23.56 -5.13
N THR A 203 3.85 -24.18 -4.09
CA THR A 203 3.02 -25.39 -4.19
C THR A 203 1.53 -25.12 -4.29
N MET A 204 1.08 -23.87 -4.12
CA MET A 204 -0.34 -23.54 -4.11
C MET A 204 -0.96 -23.56 -5.52
N PRO A 205 -2.19 -24.09 -5.68
CA PRO A 205 -2.93 -23.98 -6.94
C PRO A 205 -3.11 -22.51 -7.38
N GLY A 206 -2.92 -22.24 -8.67
CA GLY A 206 -2.98 -20.89 -9.24
C GLY A 206 -1.71 -20.04 -9.03
N VAL A 207 -0.69 -20.55 -8.33
CA VAL A 207 0.61 -19.90 -8.25
C VAL A 207 1.55 -20.48 -9.29
N TYR A 208 1.95 -19.67 -10.27
CA TYR A 208 2.87 -20.11 -11.31
C TYR A 208 4.34 -20.07 -10.85
N ARG A 209 4.74 -18.95 -10.22
CA ARG A 209 6.14 -18.72 -9.80
C ARG A 209 6.22 -17.82 -8.58
N VAL A 210 7.19 -18.13 -7.72
CA VAL A 210 7.60 -17.31 -6.57
C VAL A 210 9.09 -17.00 -6.65
N ASP A 211 9.45 -15.72 -6.75
CA ASP A 211 10.85 -15.27 -6.70
C ASP A 211 11.16 -14.65 -5.34
N LEU A 212 12.14 -15.20 -4.64
CA LEU A 212 12.66 -14.75 -3.36
C LEU A 212 13.95 -13.95 -3.57
N LEU A 213 13.86 -12.62 -3.60
CA LEU A 213 15.00 -11.74 -3.90
C LEU A 213 15.83 -11.47 -2.64
N THR A 214 17.15 -11.67 -2.72
CA THR A 214 18.11 -11.39 -1.64
C THR A 214 19.47 -10.95 -2.20
N ARG A 215 20.45 -10.65 -1.34
CA ARG A 215 21.80 -10.25 -1.73
C ARG A 215 22.68 -11.44 -2.15
N GLN A 216 23.43 -11.28 -3.24
CA GLN A 216 24.52 -12.19 -3.61
C GLN A 216 25.78 -11.89 -2.81
N VAL A 217 26.34 -12.89 -2.15
CA VAL A 217 27.52 -12.74 -1.29
C VAL A 217 28.56 -13.79 -1.65
N SER A 218 29.77 -13.35 -1.98
CA SER A 218 30.93 -14.19 -2.34
C SER A 218 32.08 -13.97 -1.36
N ALA A 219 31.75 -13.91 -0.07
CA ALA A 219 32.73 -13.69 0.99
C ALA A 219 33.27 -15.04 1.51
N PRO A 220 34.55 -15.14 1.88
CA PRO A 220 35.17 -16.39 2.29
C PRO A 220 34.70 -16.89 3.66
N ASP A 221 34.03 -16.06 4.44
CA ASP A 221 33.52 -16.36 5.78
C ASP A 221 32.08 -16.88 5.79
N VAL A 222 31.42 -16.92 4.63
CA VAL A 222 30.07 -17.50 4.46
C VAL A 222 30.13 -18.71 3.51
N ASP A 223 29.12 -19.56 3.54
CA ASP A 223 29.02 -20.70 2.62
C ASP A 223 29.06 -20.25 1.14
N TRP A 224 29.79 -20.97 0.31
CA TRP A 224 29.98 -20.63 -1.11
C TRP A 224 28.66 -20.60 -1.90
N THR A 225 27.62 -21.31 -1.44
CA THR A 225 26.29 -21.33 -2.07
C THR A 225 25.60 -19.96 -2.06
N TYR A 226 25.95 -19.03 -1.18
CA TYR A 226 25.43 -17.65 -1.24
C TYR A 226 25.95 -16.86 -2.45
N ALA A 227 26.99 -17.35 -3.11
CA ALA A 227 27.48 -16.78 -4.37
C ALA A 227 26.67 -17.27 -5.57
N GLU A 228 25.89 -18.35 -5.45
CA GLU A 228 25.08 -18.85 -6.56
C GLU A 228 23.92 -17.89 -6.86
N PRO A 229 23.79 -17.41 -8.10
CA PRO A 229 22.80 -16.38 -8.43
C PRO A 229 21.36 -16.86 -8.31
N THR A 230 21.12 -18.18 -8.40
CA THR A 230 19.78 -18.76 -8.35
C THR A 230 19.82 -20.12 -7.67
N GLU A 231 18.87 -20.38 -6.78
CA GLU A 231 18.65 -21.67 -6.13
C GLU A 231 17.16 -22.03 -6.21
N MET A 232 16.82 -23.25 -6.60
CA MET A 232 15.42 -23.70 -6.64
C MET A 232 15.02 -24.30 -5.30
N LEU A 233 13.90 -23.82 -4.73
CA LEU A 233 13.31 -24.36 -3.52
C LEU A 233 12.44 -25.57 -3.87
N SER A 234 12.99 -26.77 -3.69
CA SER A 234 12.25 -28.00 -3.97
C SER A 234 11.09 -28.19 -2.98
N PRO A 235 9.89 -28.59 -3.45
CA PRO A 235 8.80 -29.01 -2.57
C PRO A 235 9.25 -30.18 -1.68
N ARG A 236 8.82 -30.19 -0.41
CA ARG A 236 9.16 -31.29 0.51
C ARG A 236 8.33 -32.56 0.31
N THR A 237 7.28 -32.49 -0.51
CA THR A 237 6.34 -33.59 -0.77
C THR A 237 6.53 -34.16 -2.17
N THR A 238 7.38 -35.17 -2.31
CA THR A 238 7.50 -35.97 -3.54
C THR A 238 6.84 -37.34 -3.45
N GLU A 239 6.34 -37.78 -2.29
CA GLU A 239 6.02 -39.22 -2.16
C GLU A 239 4.54 -39.63 -2.10
N ASN A 240 3.52 -38.79 -1.78
CA ASN A 240 2.16 -39.36 -1.58
C ASN A 240 0.92 -38.44 -1.75
N SER A 241 0.95 -37.37 -2.56
CA SER A 241 -0.28 -36.63 -2.85
C SER A 241 -0.50 -36.44 -4.35
N MET A 242 -1.45 -37.19 -4.90
CA MET A 242 -2.12 -36.88 -6.17
C MET A 242 -3.05 -35.65 -6.03
N GLN A 243 -2.55 -34.58 -5.41
CA GLN A 243 -3.22 -33.29 -5.37
C GLN A 243 -2.54 -32.39 -6.40
N GLU A 244 -3.38 -31.72 -7.20
CA GLU A 244 -3.03 -30.82 -8.29
C GLU A 244 -1.87 -29.89 -7.92
N LEU A 245 -0.66 -30.28 -8.29
CA LEU A 245 0.54 -29.44 -8.23
C LEU A 245 0.29 -28.22 -9.14
N GLY A 246 0.69 -27.02 -8.68
CA GLY A 246 0.63 -25.81 -9.50
C GLY A 246 1.38 -26.02 -10.83
N GLU A 247 0.87 -25.43 -11.91
CA GLU A 247 1.26 -25.69 -13.31
C GLU A 247 2.77 -25.55 -13.61
N SER A 248 3.56 -24.90 -12.74
CA SER A 248 5.03 -24.87 -12.79
C SER A 248 5.76 -25.13 -11.46
N SER A 249 5.07 -25.19 -10.31
CA SER A 249 5.63 -25.49 -8.96
C SER A 249 7.01 -24.87 -8.65
N GLY A 250 7.26 -23.61 -9.04
CA GLY A 250 8.60 -23.02 -9.05
C GLY A 250 8.78 -21.89 -8.02
N ALA A 251 9.34 -22.22 -6.86
CA ALA A 251 9.86 -21.22 -5.92
C ALA A 251 11.39 -21.13 -6.06
N TYR A 252 11.92 -19.91 -6.17
CA TYR A 252 13.35 -19.68 -6.44
C TYR A 252 13.93 -18.63 -5.50
N ILE A 253 15.11 -18.87 -4.96
CA ILE A 253 15.96 -17.84 -4.38
C ILE A 253 16.74 -17.18 -5.51
N ILE A 254 16.61 -15.87 -5.65
CA ILE A 254 17.32 -15.05 -6.63
C ILE A 254 18.26 -14.12 -5.88
N ARG A 255 19.56 -14.30 -6.07
CA ARG A 255 20.59 -13.52 -5.38
C ARG A 255 21.08 -12.40 -6.28
N ILE A 256 20.69 -11.17 -5.94
CA ILE A 256 21.01 -9.95 -6.68
C ILE A 256 22.37 -9.40 -6.21
N PRO A 257 23.33 -9.17 -7.11
CA PRO A 257 24.58 -8.52 -6.75
C PRO A 257 24.38 -7.03 -6.46
N PHE A 258 24.84 -6.59 -5.29
CA PHE A 258 24.97 -5.17 -4.96
C PHE A 258 25.97 -4.96 -3.81
N GLY A 259 26.59 -3.78 -3.81
CA GLY A 259 27.69 -3.46 -2.91
C GLY A 259 28.89 -4.42 -3.06
N PRO A 260 29.87 -4.36 -2.13
CA PRO A 260 31.05 -5.22 -2.16
C PRO A 260 30.73 -6.74 -2.11
N LYS A 261 30.88 -7.45 -3.23
CA LYS A 261 30.55 -8.90 -3.33
C LYS A 261 31.42 -9.78 -2.44
N ASP A 262 32.67 -9.39 -2.24
CA ASP A 262 33.69 -10.11 -1.47
C ASP A 262 33.48 -10.00 0.05
N LYS A 263 32.45 -9.26 0.50
CA LYS A 263 32.20 -9.00 1.92
C LYS A 263 30.73 -9.15 2.28
N TYR A 264 30.49 -9.78 3.44
CA TYR A 264 29.20 -9.72 4.10
C TYR A 264 28.96 -8.33 4.71
N ILE A 265 27.76 -7.79 4.52
CA ILE A 265 27.35 -6.47 5.03
C ILE A 265 26.21 -6.70 6.01
N PRO A 266 26.36 -6.34 7.30
CA PRO A 266 25.27 -6.42 8.27
C PRO A 266 24.10 -5.52 7.89
N LYS A 267 22.89 -5.88 8.28
CA LYS A 267 21.66 -5.13 7.97
C LYS A 267 21.69 -3.66 8.40
N GLU A 268 22.39 -3.32 9.48
CA GLU A 268 22.54 -1.94 9.93
C GLU A 268 23.29 -1.06 8.91
N MET A 269 24.11 -1.67 8.05
CA MET A 269 25.01 -0.98 7.12
C MET A 269 24.59 -1.12 5.65
N ILE A 270 23.45 -1.76 5.37
CA ILE A 270 23.02 -2.08 3.99
C ILE A 270 22.36 -0.90 3.27
N TRP A 271 21.83 0.07 4.02
CA TRP A 271 21.03 1.20 3.53
C TRP A 271 21.63 1.95 2.33
N PRO A 272 22.94 2.24 2.26
CA PRO A 272 23.52 2.95 1.12
C PRO A 272 23.44 2.20 -0.21
N HIS A 273 23.22 0.88 -0.17
CA HIS A 273 23.19 0.03 -1.36
C HIS A 273 21.77 -0.38 -1.78
N ILE A 274 20.73 0.07 -1.06
CA ILE A 274 19.33 -0.22 -1.41
C ILE A 274 18.95 0.28 -2.81
N PRO A 275 19.35 1.49 -3.26
CA PRO A 275 19.07 1.92 -4.63
C PRO A 275 19.66 0.98 -5.69
N GLU A 276 20.89 0.49 -5.47
CA GLU A 276 21.56 -0.47 -6.36
C GLU A 276 20.79 -1.80 -6.41
N PHE A 277 20.36 -2.30 -5.25
CA PHE A 277 19.52 -3.50 -5.17
C PHE A 277 18.21 -3.34 -5.94
N VAL A 278 17.50 -2.22 -5.74
CA VAL A 278 16.22 -1.94 -6.43
C VAL A 278 16.41 -1.91 -7.95
N ASP A 279 17.43 -1.22 -8.43
CA ASP A 279 17.70 -1.09 -9.87
C ASP A 279 18.06 -2.46 -10.50
N CYS A 280 18.90 -3.25 -9.83
CA CYS A 280 19.24 -4.61 -10.27
C CYS A 280 18.03 -5.57 -10.20
N ALA A 281 17.19 -5.46 -9.16
CA ALA A 281 15.97 -6.23 -9.02
C ALA A 281 14.94 -5.87 -10.11
N LEU A 282 14.81 -4.60 -10.48
CA LEU A 282 13.98 -4.16 -11.61
C LEU A 282 14.43 -4.80 -12.92
N SER A 283 15.75 -4.89 -13.15
CA SER A 283 16.30 -5.55 -14.33
C SER A 283 15.93 -7.04 -14.37
N HIS A 284 16.06 -7.74 -13.25
CA HIS A 284 15.62 -9.15 -13.11
C HIS A 284 14.12 -9.31 -13.39
N ILE A 285 13.28 -8.49 -12.76
CA ILE A 285 11.81 -8.54 -12.94
C ILE A 285 11.43 -8.28 -14.39
N ARG A 286 12.04 -7.29 -15.05
CA ARG A 286 11.78 -6.98 -16.47
C ARG A 286 12.18 -8.15 -17.37
N GLN A 287 13.35 -8.75 -17.14
CA GLN A 287 13.81 -9.90 -17.91
C GLN A 287 12.88 -11.10 -17.72
N MET A 288 12.50 -11.39 -16.48
CA MET A 288 11.58 -12.48 -16.18
C MET A 288 10.19 -12.22 -16.75
N SER A 289 9.69 -10.99 -16.70
CA SER A 289 8.41 -10.60 -17.30
C SER A 289 8.36 -10.92 -18.79
N LYS A 290 9.46 -10.66 -19.52
CA LYS A 290 9.59 -11.02 -20.94
C LYS A 290 9.64 -12.53 -21.16
N VAL A 291 10.52 -13.25 -20.44
CA VAL A 291 10.67 -14.72 -20.56
C VAL A 291 9.33 -15.42 -20.30
N LEU A 292 8.63 -14.96 -19.28
CA LEU A 292 7.32 -15.50 -18.92
C LEU A 292 6.23 -15.10 -19.91
N GLY A 293 6.35 -13.94 -20.54
CA GLY A 293 5.50 -13.55 -21.66
C GLY A 293 5.58 -14.50 -22.83
N GLU A 294 6.79 -14.95 -23.17
CA GLU A 294 7.02 -15.95 -24.21
C GLU A 294 6.51 -17.34 -23.80
N GLN A 295 6.62 -17.72 -22.53
CA GLN A 295 6.21 -19.04 -22.03
C GLN A 295 4.69 -19.19 -21.87
N ILE A 296 4.04 -18.20 -21.27
CA ILE A 296 2.62 -18.29 -20.85
C ILE A 296 1.79 -17.04 -21.16
N GLY A 297 2.42 -15.90 -21.49
CA GLY A 297 1.73 -14.63 -21.75
C GLY A 297 1.35 -14.40 -23.21
N GLY A 298 1.45 -15.40 -24.09
CA GLY A 298 1.16 -15.25 -25.51
C GLY A 298 2.06 -14.24 -26.25
N GLY A 299 3.27 -13.99 -25.72
CA GLY A 299 4.21 -13.00 -26.23
C GLY A 299 4.13 -11.63 -25.54
N GLU A 300 3.10 -11.36 -24.73
CA GLU A 300 3.00 -10.12 -23.95
C GLU A 300 3.76 -10.22 -22.61
N PRO A 301 4.43 -9.14 -22.14
CA PRO A 301 5.12 -9.16 -20.86
C PRO A 301 4.19 -9.49 -19.69
N VAL A 302 4.57 -10.45 -18.84
CA VAL A 302 3.78 -10.81 -17.66
C VAL A 302 4.42 -10.28 -16.38
N TRP A 303 3.79 -9.27 -15.81
CA TRP A 303 4.21 -8.58 -14.60
C TRP A 303 3.84 -9.32 -13.30
N PRO A 304 4.53 -9.04 -12.19
CA PRO A 304 4.13 -9.54 -10.88
C PRO A 304 2.75 -9.06 -10.45
N VAL A 305 2.01 -9.94 -9.77
CA VAL A 305 0.71 -9.61 -9.18
C VAL A 305 0.86 -8.80 -7.89
N ALA A 306 1.92 -9.07 -7.13
CA ALA A 306 2.24 -8.35 -5.91
C ALA A 306 3.74 -8.47 -5.58
N ILE A 307 4.21 -7.52 -4.79
CA ILE A 307 5.55 -7.52 -4.19
C ILE A 307 5.40 -7.51 -2.66
N HIS A 308 6.05 -8.43 -1.97
CA HIS A 308 5.99 -8.53 -0.51
C HIS A 308 7.35 -8.23 0.11
N GLY A 309 7.47 -7.12 0.83
CA GLY A 309 8.67 -6.80 1.62
C GLY A 309 8.63 -7.45 3.01
N HIS A 310 9.74 -8.05 3.45
CA HIS A 310 9.89 -8.57 4.82
C HIS A 310 11.08 -7.92 5.53
N TYR A 311 10.80 -7.24 6.65
CA TYR A 311 11.73 -6.36 7.37
C TYR A 311 11.97 -5.01 6.67
N ALA A 312 12.58 -4.07 7.39
CA ALA A 312 12.58 -2.65 7.05
C ALA A 312 13.24 -2.31 5.70
N ASP A 313 14.42 -2.84 5.42
CA ASP A 313 15.19 -2.60 4.19
C ASP A 313 14.56 -3.26 2.96
N ALA A 314 14.04 -4.47 3.12
CA ALA A 314 13.24 -5.13 2.09
C ALA A 314 11.90 -4.43 1.87
N GLY A 315 11.30 -3.85 2.91
CA GLY A 315 10.11 -3.00 2.84
C GLY A 315 10.36 -1.74 2.01
N ASP A 316 11.48 -1.05 2.27
CA ASP A 316 11.93 0.11 1.49
C ASP A 316 12.10 -0.26 0.01
N SER A 317 12.82 -1.35 -0.24
CA SER A 317 13.04 -1.88 -1.58
C SER A 317 11.72 -2.23 -2.27
N ALA A 318 10.81 -2.92 -1.57
CA ALA A 318 9.49 -3.29 -2.07
C ALA A 318 8.62 -2.07 -2.38
N ALA A 319 8.68 -1.00 -1.58
CA ALA A 319 7.97 0.25 -1.84
C ALA A 319 8.48 0.90 -3.13
N LEU A 320 9.80 0.94 -3.33
CA LEU A 320 10.41 1.51 -4.53
C LEU A 320 10.13 0.67 -5.78
N LEU A 321 10.16 -0.67 -5.68
CA LEU A 321 9.80 -1.59 -6.77
C LEU A 321 8.32 -1.50 -7.12
N SER A 322 7.45 -1.45 -6.11
CA SER A 322 5.99 -1.27 -6.24
C SER A 322 5.67 0.04 -6.96
N GLY A 323 6.34 1.13 -6.61
CA GLY A 323 6.22 2.42 -7.29
C GLY A 323 6.66 2.37 -8.74
N ALA A 324 7.83 1.79 -9.02
CA ALA A 324 8.37 1.73 -10.38
C ALA A 324 7.52 0.84 -11.32
N LEU A 325 7.01 -0.28 -10.81
CA LEU A 325 6.20 -1.24 -11.58
C LEU A 325 4.69 -0.96 -11.51
N ASN A 326 4.26 -0.05 -10.64
CA ASN A 326 2.84 0.15 -10.29
C ASN A 326 2.13 -1.17 -9.99
N VAL A 327 2.63 -1.92 -9.01
CA VAL A 327 2.04 -3.20 -8.55
C VAL A 327 1.65 -3.12 -7.07
N PRO A 328 0.67 -3.92 -6.60
CA PRO A 328 0.33 -4.01 -5.18
C PRO A 328 1.52 -4.38 -4.29
N MET A 329 1.67 -3.68 -3.16
CA MET A 329 2.68 -3.98 -2.14
C MET A 329 2.05 -4.60 -0.90
N LEU A 330 2.67 -5.66 -0.40
CA LEU A 330 2.44 -6.24 0.92
C LEU A 330 3.67 -6.02 1.80
N PHE A 331 3.46 -5.97 3.12
CA PHE A 331 4.55 -5.78 4.06
C PHE A 331 4.41 -6.62 5.33
N THR A 332 5.51 -7.18 5.81
CA THR A 332 5.61 -7.83 7.12
C THR A 332 6.83 -7.30 7.85
N GLY A 333 6.62 -6.73 9.03
CA GLY A 333 7.69 -6.09 9.81
C GLY A 333 8.69 -7.07 10.40
N HIS A 334 8.23 -8.21 10.94
CA HIS A 334 8.97 -9.18 11.79
C HIS A 334 9.53 -8.61 13.09
N SER A 335 10.20 -7.47 13.01
CA SER A 335 10.67 -6.65 14.13
C SER A 335 10.55 -5.19 13.70
N LEU A 336 10.12 -4.32 14.62
CA LEU A 336 9.86 -2.91 14.33
C LEU A 336 10.87 -1.97 15.01
N GLY A 337 11.34 -0.97 14.27
CA GLY A 337 12.35 -0.02 14.72
C GLY A 337 11.89 0.85 15.89
N ARG A 338 10.63 1.32 15.88
CA ARG A 338 10.08 2.13 16.99
C ARG A 338 9.96 1.35 18.29
N ASP A 339 9.44 0.12 18.23
CA ASP A 339 9.34 -0.77 19.40
C ASP A 339 10.75 -1.10 19.94
N LYS A 340 11.70 -1.45 19.06
CA LYS A 340 13.10 -1.68 19.45
C LYS A 340 13.72 -0.45 20.12
N LEU A 341 13.49 0.75 19.59
CA LEU A 341 13.98 2.00 20.16
C LEU A 341 13.40 2.24 21.56
N GLU A 342 12.09 2.08 21.74
CA GLU A 342 11.44 2.25 23.04
C GLU A 342 11.97 1.25 24.08
N GLN A 343 12.16 -0.01 23.69
CA GLN A 343 12.73 -1.04 24.54
C GLN A 343 14.18 -0.76 24.96
N LEU A 344 15.02 -0.29 24.03
CA LEU A 344 16.42 0.05 24.33
C LEU A 344 16.51 1.27 25.25
N LEU A 345 15.68 2.29 25.02
CA LEU A 345 15.61 3.47 25.89
C LEU A 345 15.13 3.12 27.29
N LYS A 346 14.12 2.24 27.42
CA LYS A 346 13.64 1.74 28.73
C LYS A 346 14.70 1.00 29.53
N GLN A 347 15.68 0.37 28.88
CA GLN A 347 16.80 -0.27 29.57
C GLN A 347 17.76 0.76 30.20
N GLY A 348 17.74 2.01 29.75
CA GLY A 348 18.54 3.12 30.31
C GLY A 348 20.05 2.98 30.13
N ARG A 349 20.53 2.04 29.30
CA ARG A 349 21.96 1.75 29.11
C ARG A 349 22.65 2.60 28.04
N GLN A 350 21.88 3.13 27.10
CA GLN A 350 22.38 3.86 25.93
C GLN A 350 21.50 5.08 25.66
N SER A 351 22.12 6.17 25.20
CA SER A 351 21.40 7.36 24.71
C SER A 351 20.73 7.11 23.35
N ARG A 352 19.81 7.99 22.95
CA ARG A 352 19.15 7.89 21.65
C ARG A 352 20.15 7.99 20.50
N GLU A 353 21.15 8.86 20.65
CA GLU A 353 22.22 9.11 19.69
C GLU A 353 23.13 7.89 19.54
N GLU A 354 23.51 7.25 20.67
CA GLU A 354 24.29 6.00 20.67
C GLU A 354 23.54 4.87 19.98
N ILE A 355 22.26 4.69 20.32
CA ILE A 355 21.39 3.69 19.67
C ILE A 355 21.32 3.94 18.17
N ASN A 356 21.13 5.19 17.74
CA ASN A 356 21.08 5.52 16.32
C ASN A 356 22.43 5.30 15.61
N THR A 357 23.54 5.56 16.29
CA THR A 357 24.88 5.33 15.72
C THR A 357 25.13 3.85 15.47
N THR A 358 24.76 2.98 16.43
CA THR A 358 24.93 1.53 16.35
C THR A 358 23.95 0.86 15.38
N TYR A 359 22.65 1.18 15.50
CA TYR A 359 21.59 0.43 14.81
C TYR A 359 21.02 1.14 13.58
N LYS A 360 21.48 2.36 13.28
CA LYS A 360 20.91 3.24 12.26
C LYS A 360 19.39 3.37 12.40
N ILE A 361 18.91 3.37 13.65
CA ILE A 361 17.50 3.15 14.00
C ILE A 361 16.56 4.18 13.37
N MET A 362 17.01 5.43 13.20
CA MET A 362 16.18 6.46 12.59
C MET A 362 15.99 6.24 11.09
N ARG A 363 17.02 5.73 10.38
CA ARG A 363 16.91 5.36 8.97
C ARG A 363 15.99 4.16 8.77
N ARG A 364 16.09 3.19 9.68
CA ARG A 364 15.21 2.02 9.74
C ARG A 364 13.74 2.42 9.94
N ILE A 365 13.46 3.30 10.91
CA ILE A 365 12.09 3.76 11.17
C ILE A 365 11.53 4.47 9.93
N GLU A 366 12.33 5.27 9.23
CA GLU A 366 11.86 5.92 8.01
C GLU A 366 11.54 4.93 6.88
N ALA A 367 12.33 3.86 6.74
CA ALA A 367 12.02 2.77 5.80
C ALA A 367 10.69 2.09 6.13
N GLU A 368 10.46 1.79 7.41
CA GLU A 368 9.22 1.17 7.90
C GLU A 368 8.01 2.09 7.69
N GLU A 369 8.17 3.41 7.89
CA GLU A 369 7.14 4.41 7.61
C GLU A 369 6.80 4.51 6.11
N LEU A 370 7.80 4.54 5.23
CA LEU A 370 7.57 4.51 3.78
C LEU A 370 6.87 3.22 3.36
N SER A 371 7.28 2.08 3.94
CA SER A 371 6.66 0.78 3.68
C SER A 371 5.18 0.78 4.09
N LEU A 372 4.87 1.39 5.24
CA LEU A 372 3.49 1.53 5.71
C LEU A 372 2.66 2.44 4.80
N ASP A 373 3.25 3.53 4.30
CA ASP A 373 2.59 4.46 3.38
C ASP A 373 2.28 3.81 2.02
N ALA A 374 3.18 2.96 1.52
CA ALA A 374 3.08 2.28 0.22
C ALA A 374 2.21 1.01 0.22
N SER A 375 2.06 0.35 1.38
CA SER A 375 1.39 -0.95 1.46
C SER A 375 -0.11 -0.91 1.18
N GLU A 376 -0.63 -1.99 0.58
CA GLU A 376 -2.07 -2.32 0.56
C GLU A 376 -2.46 -3.03 1.85
N VAL A 377 -1.65 -4.03 2.20
CA VAL A 377 -1.87 -4.95 3.31
C VAL A 377 -0.57 -5.08 4.09
N VAL A 378 -0.68 -5.00 5.40
CA VAL A 378 0.40 -5.34 6.32
C VAL A 378 0.00 -6.62 7.04
N ILE A 379 0.83 -7.64 6.92
CA ILE A 379 0.62 -8.94 7.54
C ILE A 379 1.41 -9.00 8.84
N THR A 380 0.70 -9.28 9.94
CA THR A 380 1.25 -9.46 11.28
C THR A 380 1.05 -10.88 11.76
N SER A 381 1.89 -11.35 12.68
CA SER A 381 1.73 -12.69 13.26
C SER A 381 0.66 -12.71 14.36
N THR A 382 0.45 -11.57 15.03
CA THR A 382 -0.48 -11.43 16.15
C THR A 382 -1.24 -10.11 16.09
N ARG A 383 -2.33 -10.03 16.84
CA ARG A 383 -3.12 -8.82 17.05
C ARG A 383 -2.41 -7.84 17.97
N GLN A 384 -1.64 -8.34 18.94
CA GLN A 384 -0.83 -7.49 19.81
C GLN A 384 0.19 -6.69 19.01
N GLU A 385 0.82 -7.28 17.99
CA GLU A 385 1.73 -6.56 17.09
C GLU A 385 1.04 -5.32 16.48
N ILE A 386 -0.22 -5.46 16.06
CA ILE A 386 -1.02 -4.35 15.51
C ILE A 386 -1.33 -3.29 16.59
N GLU A 387 -1.75 -3.72 17.77
CA GLU A 387 -2.29 -2.83 18.80
C GLU A 387 -1.22 -2.12 19.63
N GLU A 388 -0.05 -2.75 19.83
CA GLU A 388 1.01 -2.21 20.68
C GLU A 388 2.21 -1.69 19.89
N GLN A 389 2.62 -2.38 18.83
CA GLN A 389 3.86 -2.01 18.10
C GLN A 389 3.57 -1.10 16.90
N TRP A 390 2.62 -1.48 16.03
CA TRP A 390 2.27 -0.66 14.87
C TRP A 390 1.63 0.68 15.25
N ARG A 391 0.90 0.75 16.37
CA ARG A 391 0.35 2.02 16.90
C ARG A 391 1.41 3.05 17.31
N LEU A 392 2.68 2.65 17.39
CA LEU A 392 3.77 3.58 17.63
C LEU A 392 4.10 4.43 16.39
N TYR A 393 3.69 4.02 15.19
CA TYR A 393 4.01 4.70 13.93
C TYR A 393 3.10 5.89 13.65
N ASP A 394 3.63 6.88 12.92
CA ASP A 394 2.97 8.18 12.82
C ASP A 394 1.62 8.08 12.10
N GLY A 395 0.56 8.48 12.81
CA GLY A 395 -0.79 8.52 12.27
C GLY A 395 -1.40 7.16 11.93
N PHE A 396 -0.80 6.07 12.40
CA PHE A 396 -1.40 4.74 12.28
C PHE A 396 -2.46 4.52 13.37
N ASP A 397 -3.71 4.30 12.95
CA ASP A 397 -4.84 4.01 13.85
C ASP A 397 -5.80 2.97 13.26
N PRO A 398 -5.90 1.76 13.84
CA PRO A 398 -6.83 0.72 13.38
C PRO A 398 -8.31 1.14 13.36
N ILE A 399 -8.72 2.15 14.14
CA ILE A 399 -10.10 2.67 14.12
C ILE A 399 -10.32 3.55 12.89
N LEU A 400 -9.37 4.43 12.58
CA LEU A 400 -9.43 5.27 11.40
C LEU A 400 -9.37 4.45 10.11
N GLU A 401 -8.53 3.40 10.05
CA GLU A 401 -8.50 2.45 8.92
C GLU A 401 -9.89 1.89 8.65
N ARG A 402 -10.56 1.36 9.68
CA ARG A 402 -11.90 0.77 9.57
C ARG A 402 -12.92 1.77 9.03
N LYS A 403 -12.87 3.01 9.50
CA LYS A 403 -13.75 4.10 9.03
C LYS A 403 -13.51 4.43 7.55
N LEU A 404 -12.25 4.49 7.12
CA LEU A 404 -11.89 4.75 5.72
C LEU A 404 -12.35 3.58 4.83
N ARG A 405 -12.11 2.34 5.25
CA ARG A 405 -12.54 1.14 4.54
C ARG A 405 -14.07 1.06 4.40
N ALA A 406 -14.81 1.34 5.47
CA ALA A 406 -16.27 1.38 5.41
C ALA A 406 -16.78 2.45 4.42
N ARG A 407 -16.12 3.61 4.36
CA ARG A 407 -16.43 4.64 3.36
C ARG A 407 -16.15 4.20 1.93
N ILE A 408 -14.98 3.60 1.68
CA ILE A 408 -14.60 3.08 0.36
C ILE A 408 -15.61 2.03 -0.12
N ARG A 409 -16.01 1.09 0.75
CA ARG A 409 -17.04 0.08 0.43
C ARG A 409 -18.40 0.68 0.07
N ARG A 410 -18.70 1.88 0.57
CA ARG A 410 -19.94 2.62 0.27
C ARG A 410 -19.83 3.54 -0.95
N GLY A 411 -18.72 3.51 -1.67
CA GLY A 411 -18.45 4.42 -2.80
C GLY A 411 -18.26 5.88 -2.39
N VAL A 412 -18.00 6.15 -1.10
CA VAL A 412 -17.81 7.52 -0.59
C VAL A 412 -16.35 7.91 -0.75
N SER A 413 -16.10 9.04 -1.42
CA SER A 413 -14.74 9.57 -1.59
C SER A 413 -14.06 9.82 -0.23
N CYS A 414 -12.86 9.26 -0.09
CA CYS A 414 -11.96 9.51 1.03
C CYS A 414 -11.00 10.68 0.77
N HIS A 415 -11.11 11.37 -0.38
CA HIS A 415 -10.26 12.49 -0.76
C HIS A 415 -8.75 12.18 -0.64
N GLY A 416 -8.33 11.00 -1.10
CA GLY A 416 -6.94 10.53 -1.03
C GLY A 416 -6.51 9.98 0.33
N ARG A 417 -7.39 10.01 1.35
CA ARG A 417 -7.06 9.40 2.65
C ARG A 417 -7.01 7.89 2.57
N PHE A 418 -5.92 7.33 3.07
CA PHE A 418 -5.68 5.91 3.04
C PHE A 418 -4.88 5.46 4.26
N MET A 419 -5.15 4.24 4.70
CA MET A 419 -4.36 3.53 5.70
C MET A 419 -4.30 2.05 5.31
N PRO A 420 -3.12 1.40 5.36
CA PRO A 420 -3.02 -0.01 5.00
C PRO A 420 -3.87 -0.89 5.90
N ARG A 421 -4.40 -1.96 5.31
CA ARG A 421 -5.16 -2.96 6.06
C ARG A 421 -4.20 -3.86 6.82
N MET A 422 -4.29 -3.86 8.15
CA MET A 422 -3.59 -4.84 8.98
C MET A 422 -4.35 -6.17 8.98
N VAL A 423 -3.66 -7.27 8.74
CA VAL A 423 -4.24 -8.61 8.76
C VAL A 423 -3.35 -9.53 9.59
N VAL A 424 -3.94 -10.19 10.58
CA VAL A 424 -3.26 -11.26 11.31
C VAL A 424 -3.28 -12.52 10.45
N ILE A 425 -2.11 -12.95 9.99
CA ILE A 425 -1.94 -14.25 9.32
C ILE A 425 -0.79 -14.95 10.05
N PRO A 426 -1.09 -15.86 10.99
CA PRO A 426 -0.05 -16.50 11.79
C PRO A 426 0.88 -17.33 10.88
N PRO A 427 2.19 -17.46 11.24
CA PRO A 427 3.09 -18.36 10.53
C PRO A 427 2.56 -19.79 10.47
N GLY A 428 2.86 -20.46 9.36
CA GLY A 428 2.59 -21.88 9.22
C GLY A 428 3.66 -22.74 9.91
N MET A 429 3.28 -23.97 10.25
CA MET A 429 4.19 -25.05 10.61
C MET A 429 3.90 -26.29 9.76
N GLU A 430 4.90 -27.17 9.62
CA GLU A 430 4.75 -28.45 8.96
C GLU A 430 4.28 -29.52 9.94
N PHE A 431 3.10 -30.10 9.70
CA PHE A 431 2.52 -31.13 10.56
C PHE A 431 2.67 -32.55 10.00
N HIS A 432 3.27 -32.74 8.81
CA HIS A 432 3.35 -34.04 8.12
C HIS A 432 4.07 -35.15 8.92
N HIS A 433 5.01 -34.77 9.80
CA HIS A 433 5.73 -35.71 10.68
C HIS A 433 4.96 -36.03 11.97
N ILE A 434 3.84 -35.35 12.22
CA ILE A 434 3.04 -35.51 13.41
C ILE A 434 1.91 -36.48 13.08
N ILE A 435 2.11 -37.74 13.43
CA ILE A 435 1.07 -38.77 13.36
C ILE A 435 0.29 -38.69 14.66
N PRO A 436 -0.98 -38.23 14.68
CA PRO A 436 -1.83 -38.36 15.85
C PRO A 436 -2.02 -39.86 16.08
N HIS A 437 -1.52 -40.40 17.19
CA HIS A 437 -1.93 -41.72 17.64
C HIS A 437 -3.36 -41.57 18.19
N ASP A 438 -4.33 -41.85 17.33
CA ASP A 438 -5.76 -41.87 17.66
C ASP A 438 -6.20 -43.23 18.27
N GLY A 439 -5.31 -44.22 18.31
CA GLY A 439 -5.57 -45.51 18.96
C GLY A 439 -5.03 -45.56 20.40
N ASP A 440 -5.85 -46.08 21.31
CA ASP A 440 -5.54 -46.50 22.68
C ASP A 440 -5.59 -45.41 23.76
N MET A 441 -6.79 -44.94 24.10
CA MET A 441 -7.05 -44.42 25.46
C MET A 441 -8.50 -44.55 25.98
N ASP A 442 -9.42 -45.15 25.21
CA ASP A 442 -10.78 -45.52 25.64
C ASP A 442 -11.05 -46.99 25.28
N GLY A 443 -10.44 -47.89 26.03
CA GLY A 443 -10.66 -49.33 25.95
C GLY A 443 -10.07 -49.97 27.20
N ASP A 444 -10.86 -50.79 27.86
CA ASP A 444 -10.57 -51.39 29.16
C ASP A 444 -9.18 -52.02 29.28
N VAL A 445 -8.73 -52.10 30.53
CA VAL A 445 -7.55 -52.84 30.98
C VAL A 445 -7.77 -54.34 30.70
N GLU A 446 -7.65 -54.76 29.45
CA GLU A 446 -7.35 -56.14 29.10
C GLU A 446 -6.03 -56.13 28.32
N ARG A 447 -4.98 -56.57 29.03
CA ARG A 447 -3.68 -56.88 28.45
C ARG A 447 -3.87 -57.92 27.34
N ASN A 448 -3.91 -57.48 26.10
CA ASN A 448 -3.45 -58.29 24.98
C ASN A 448 -2.06 -57.77 24.59
N GLU A 449 -1.06 -58.40 25.22
CA GLU A 449 0.35 -58.29 24.87
C GLU A 449 0.58 -58.91 23.49
N GLU A 450 0.23 -58.24 22.40
CA GLU A 450 0.75 -58.58 21.07
C GLU A 450 0.41 -57.47 20.07
N ASN A 451 1.44 -56.69 19.70
CA ASN A 451 1.53 -55.72 18.58
C ASN A 451 1.57 -54.21 18.91
N SER A 452 2.62 -53.75 19.61
CA SER A 452 3.26 -52.46 19.30
C SER A 452 4.73 -52.42 19.79
N THR A 453 5.61 -53.25 19.21
CA THR A 453 7.04 -53.29 19.56
C THR A 453 7.84 -52.19 18.86
N SER A 454 7.60 -50.93 19.24
CA SER A 454 8.64 -49.89 19.11
C SER A 454 9.21 -49.62 20.50
N PRO A 455 10.53 -49.77 20.74
CA PRO A 455 11.11 -49.45 22.03
C PRO A 455 10.85 -47.98 22.38
N ASP A 456 10.56 -47.71 23.66
CA ASP A 456 10.35 -46.35 24.15
C ASP A 456 11.55 -45.47 23.78
N PRO A 457 11.34 -44.22 23.33
CA PRO A 457 12.43 -43.31 23.00
C PRO A 457 13.41 -43.13 24.16
N PRO A 458 14.74 -43.12 23.91
CA PRO A 458 15.76 -43.01 24.97
C PRO A 458 15.54 -41.83 25.93
N ILE A 459 15.09 -40.69 25.39
CA ILE A 459 14.82 -39.48 26.17
C ILE A 459 13.75 -39.67 27.26
N TRP A 460 12.82 -40.63 27.10
CA TRP A 460 11.81 -40.92 28.12
C TRP A 460 12.45 -41.46 29.39
N SER A 461 13.44 -42.35 29.27
CA SER A 461 14.17 -42.91 30.41
C SER A 461 14.97 -41.83 31.16
N GLU A 462 15.57 -40.89 30.42
CA GLU A 462 16.31 -39.75 30.97
C GLU A 462 15.43 -38.77 31.75
N ILE A 463 14.15 -38.65 31.38
CA ILE A 463 13.15 -37.85 32.11
C ILE A 463 12.62 -38.65 33.31
N MET A 464 12.19 -39.90 33.10
CA MET A 464 11.53 -40.71 34.11
C MET A 464 12.40 -41.01 35.33
N ARG A 465 13.73 -41.08 35.18
CA ARG A 465 14.65 -41.31 36.32
C ARG A 465 14.57 -40.28 37.44
N PHE A 466 14.01 -39.10 37.17
CA PHE A 466 13.82 -38.05 38.17
C PHE A 466 12.59 -38.27 39.05
N PHE A 467 11.67 -39.16 38.66
CA PHE A 467 10.37 -39.29 39.31
C PHE A 467 10.26 -40.53 40.20
N SER A 468 9.74 -40.35 41.40
CA SER A 468 9.37 -41.47 42.28
C SER A 468 8.13 -42.21 41.78
N ASN A 469 7.20 -41.49 41.13
CA ASN A 469 6.05 -42.08 40.45
C ASN A 469 5.93 -41.49 39.02
N PRO A 470 6.47 -42.17 38.00
CA PRO A 470 6.48 -41.66 36.62
C PRO A 470 5.11 -41.71 35.92
N HIS A 471 4.08 -42.35 36.51
CA HIS A 471 2.75 -42.46 35.90
C HIS A 471 1.86 -41.23 36.13
N LYS A 472 2.27 -40.29 37.00
CA LYS A 472 1.50 -39.05 37.20
C LYS A 472 1.53 -38.19 35.93
N PRO A 473 0.45 -37.45 35.64
CA PRO A 473 0.43 -36.40 34.63
C PRO A 473 1.64 -35.48 34.68
N MET A 474 2.24 -35.26 33.51
CA MET A 474 3.42 -34.43 33.34
C MET A 474 3.03 -32.98 33.00
N ILE A 475 3.42 -32.03 33.85
CA ILE A 475 3.41 -30.61 33.53
C ILE A 475 4.72 -30.30 32.82
N LEU A 476 4.67 -30.03 31.53
CA LEU A 476 5.84 -29.79 30.70
C LEU A 476 6.06 -28.30 30.45
N ALA A 477 7.24 -27.79 30.80
CA ALA A 477 7.72 -26.50 30.33
C ALA A 477 8.99 -26.70 29.48
N LEU A 478 8.97 -26.17 28.25
CA LEU A 478 10.11 -26.21 27.33
C LEU A 478 10.49 -24.79 26.96
N ALA A 479 11.60 -24.31 27.53
CA ALA A 479 12.12 -22.96 27.28
C ALA A 479 13.56 -22.83 27.79
N ARG A 480 14.34 -21.92 27.22
CA ARG A 480 15.65 -21.54 27.78
C ARG A 480 15.47 -21.00 29.21
N PRO A 481 16.48 -21.15 30.10
CA PRO A 481 16.44 -20.63 31.47
C PRO A 481 16.71 -19.11 31.48
N ASP A 482 15.95 -18.36 30.69
CA ASP A 482 16.02 -16.91 30.60
C ASP A 482 15.03 -16.29 31.61
N PRO A 483 15.37 -15.20 32.31
CA PRO A 483 14.47 -14.53 33.25
C PRO A 483 13.09 -14.19 32.66
N LYS A 484 13.02 -13.84 31.37
CA LYS A 484 11.77 -13.49 30.68
C LYS A 484 10.81 -14.68 30.54
N LYS A 485 11.34 -15.90 30.52
CA LYS A 485 10.54 -17.14 30.43
C LYS A 485 9.90 -17.53 31.76
N ASN A 486 10.26 -16.86 32.86
CA ASN A 486 9.55 -16.90 34.14
C ASN A 486 9.38 -18.31 34.74
N LEU A 487 10.34 -19.22 34.47
CA LEU A 487 10.30 -20.59 34.96
C LEU A 487 10.40 -20.67 36.49
N THR A 488 11.01 -19.67 37.14
CA THR A 488 11.11 -19.60 38.61
C THR A 488 9.75 -19.47 39.28
N THR A 489 8.83 -18.68 38.71
CA THR A 489 7.47 -18.52 39.24
C THR A 489 6.65 -19.79 39.06
N LEU A 490 6.84 -20.51 37.95
CA LEU A 490 6.23 -21.83 37.75
C LEU A 490 6.65 -22.82 38.85
N VAL A 491 7.94 -22.90 39.18
CA VAL A 491 8.43 -23.80 40.24
C VAL A 491 7.87 -23.41 41.61
N LYS A 492 7.72 -22.12 41.91
CA LYS A 492 7.06 -21.66 43.14
C LYS A 492 5.57 -22.05 43.17
N ALA A 493 4.84 -21.81 42.08
CA ALA A 493 3.43 -22.18 41.95
C ALA A 493 3.21 -23.69 42.19
N PHE A 494 4.07 -24.52 41.59
CA PHE A 494 4.05 -25.97 41.81
C PHE A 494 4.45 -26.34 43.25
N GLY A 495 5.51 -25.73 43.79
CA GLY A 495 6.03 -26.04 45.12
C GLY A 495 5.06 -25.74 46.27
N GLU A 496 4.31 -24.64 46.16
CA GLU A 496 3.37 -24.17 47.19
C GLU A 496 1.99 -24.85 47.09
N CYS A 497 1.59 -25.33 45.91
CA CYS A 497 0.32 -26.00 45.70
C CYS A 497 0.41 -27.52 45.95
N ARG A 498 0.12 -27.95 47.20
CA ARG A 498 0.13 -29.38 47.57
C ARG A 498 -0.78 -30.27 46.70
N PRO A 499 -2.05 -29.88 46.40
CA PRO A 499 -2.91 -30.71 45.55
C PRO A 499 -2.33 -30.94 44.15
N LEU A 500 -1.63 -29.94 43.59
CA LEU A 500 -1.00 -30.05 42.27
C LEU A 500 0.17 -31.05 42.29
N ARG A 501 0.99 -31.02 43.35
CA ARG A 501 2.11 -31.97 43.57
C ARG A 501 1.65 -33.42 43.78
N GLU A 502 0.52 -33.59 44.44
CA GLU A 502 -0.07 -34.90 44.65
C GLU A 502 -0.54 -35.51 43.32
N LEU A 503 -1.08 -34.69 42.41
CA LEU A 503 -1.64 -35.14 41.14
C LEU A 503 -0.64 -35.21 39.97
N ALA A 504 0.38 -34.37 39.93
CA ALA A 504 1.26 -34.23 38.76
C ALA A 504 2.76 -34.19 39.11
N ASN A 505 3.58 -34.45 38.09
CA ASN A 505 5.02 -34.21 38.09
C ASN A 505 5.36 -32.99 37.22
N LEU A 506 6.43 -32.27 37.55
CA LEU A 506 6.90 -31.11 36.76
C LEU A 506 8.15 -31.48 35.95
N THR A 507 8.14 -31.21 34.65
CA THR A 507 9.30 -31.41 33.76
C THR A 507 9.74 -30.08 33.15
N LEU A 508 11.01 -29.73 33.35
CA LEU A 508 11.62 -28.49 32.88
C LEU A 508 12.72 -28.80 31.86
N ILE A 509 12.42 -28.66 30.56
CA ILE A 509 13.42 -28.76 29.49
C ILE A 509 14.06 -27.39 29.28
N MET A 510 15.23 -27.18 29.89
CA MET A 510 15.90 -25.88 30.02
C MET A 510 17.15 -25.72 29.14
N GLY A 511 17.09 -26.17 27.89
CA GLY A 511 18.27 -26.17 27.00
C GLY A 511 19.33 -27.19 27.42
N ASN A 512 20.42 -27.26 26.65
CA ASN A 512 21.55 -28.15 26.92
C ASN A 512 22.61 -27.45 27.79
N ARG A 513 23.22 -28.21 28.70
CA ARG A 513 24.32 -27.71 29.56
C ARG A 513 25.27 -28.83 29.98
N ASP A 514 26.57 -28.55 29.99
CA ASP A 514 27.58 -29.44 30.57
C ASP A 514 27.82 -29.07 32.04
N SER A 515 28.29 -27.83 32.27
CA SER A 515 28.49 -27.21 33.58
C SER A 515 27.62 -25.95 33.77
N ILE A 516 27.24 -25.65 35.02
CA ILE A 516 26.49 -24.42 35.34
C ILE A 516 27.41 -23.19 35.27
N ASP A 517 28.68 -23.35 35.61
CA ASP A 517 29.66 -22.24 35.67
C ASP A 517 30.04 -21.70 34.28
N GLU A 518 29.82 -22.51 33.23
CA GLU A 518 30.09 -22.15 31.83
C GLU A 518 28.89 -21.46 31.16
N MET A 519 27.74 -21.42 31.82
CA MET A 519 26.54 -20.75 31.31
C MET A 519 26.68 -19.22 31.45
N SER A 520 26.02 -18.46 30.57
CA SER A 520 25.92 -17.00 30.74
C SER A 520 25.35 -16.65 32.13
N GLY A 521 25.84 -15.60 32.78
CA GLY A 521 25.46 -15.26 34.16
C GLY A 521 23.96 -15.16 34.43
N ALA A 522 23.16 -14.66 33.48
CA ALA A 522 21.70 -14.61 33.61
C ALA A 522 21.07 -16.01 33.60
N ASN A 523 21.42 -16.85 32.62
CA ASN A 523 20.92 -18.23 32.52
C ASN A 523 21.36 -19.10 33.70
N ALA A 524 22.61 -18.97 34.12
CA ALA A 524 23.15 -19.65 35.31
C ALA A 524 22.37 -19.26 36.57
N SER A 525 22.10 -17.96 36.75
CA SER A 525 21.34 -17.44 37.90
C SER A 525 19.92 -17.99 37.98
N VAL A 526 19.21 -18.07 36.84
CA VAL A 526 17.87 -18.65 36.78
C VAL A 526 17.89 -20.13 37.14
N LEU A 527 18.82 -20.90 36.57
CA LEU A 527 18.94 -22.33 36.86
C LEU A 527 19.28 -22.58 38.35
N LEU A 528 20.24 -21.84 38.90
CA LEU A 528 20.60 -21.91 40.32
C LEU A 528 19.40 -21.54 41.21
N SER A 529 18.60 -20.55 40.81
CA SER A 529 17.38 -20.18 41.52
C SER A 529 16.36 -21.32 41.50
N ILE A 530 16.18 -22.00 40.38
CA ILE A 530 15.30 -23.17 40.27
C ILE A 530 15.77 -24.30 41.18
N LEU A 531 17.07 -24.61 41.21
CA LEU A 531 17.63 -25.63 42.10
C LEU A 531 17.40 -25.30 43.59
N LYS A 532 17.58 -24.03 43.98
CA LYS A 532 17.26 -23.56 45.34
C LYS A 532 15.77 -23.71 45.67
N LEU A 533 14.88 -23.51 44.71
CA LEU A 533 13.44 -23.69 44.93
C LEU A 533 13.05 -25.17 45.05
N ILE A 534 13.69 -26.06 44.26
CA ILE A 534 13.50 -27.51 44.37
C ILE A 534 13.87 -27.98 45.78
N ASP A 535 15.00 -27.51 46.30
CA ASP A 535 15.44 -27.81 47.67
C ASP A 535 14.49 -27.20 48.72
N LYS A 536 14.16 -25.91 48.59
CA LYS A 536 13.27 -25.19 49.52
C LYS A 536 11.90 -25.86 49.71
N TYR A 537 11.31 -26.40 48.64
CA TYR A 537 9.97 -26.99 48.67
C TYR A 537 9.97 -28.53 48.77
N ASP A 538 11.16 -29.14 48.91
CA ASP A 538 11.37 -30.60 48.95
C ASP A 538 10.71 -31.31 47.76
N LEU A 539 11.14 -30.95 46.54
CA LEU A 539 10.56 -31.42 45.28
C LEU A 539 11.33 -32.58 44.63
N TYR A 540 12.23 -33.22 45.40
CA TYR A 540 12.96 -34.41 44.94
C TYR A 540 11.98 -35.54 44.59
N GLY A 541 12.20 -36.22 43.47
CA GLY A 541 11.28 -37.25 42.97
C GLY A 541 10.02 -36.72 42.26
N GLN A 542 9.85 -35.40 42.13
CA GLN A 542 8.67 -34.76 41.53
C GLN A 542 9.00 -33.80 40.39
N VAL A 543 10.26 -33.35 40.28
CA VAL A 543 10.72 -32.40 39.26
C VAL A 543 11.85 -33.00 38.41
N ALA A 544 11.65 -33.05 37.09
CA ALA A 544 12.66 -33.46 36.12
C ALA A 544 13.28 -32.24 35.42
N TYR A 545 14.60 -32.26 35.23
CA TYR A 545 15.35 -31.20 34.56
C TYR A 545 16.58 -31.77 33.83
N PRO A 546 16.37 -32.59 32.78
CA PRO A 546 17.46 -33.29 32.08
C PRO A 546 18.54 -32.32 31.58
N LYS A 547 19.78 -32.80 31.49
CA LYS A 547 20.93 -31.99 31.06
C LYS A 547 21.01 -31.80 29.56
N HIS A 548 20.66 -32.83 28.80
CA HIS A 548 20.80 -32.87 27.35
C HIS A 548 19.54 -33.40 26.69
N HIS A 549 19.25 -32.86 25.52
CA HIS A 549 18.28 -33.37 24.54
C HIS A 549 18.74 -32.96 23.15
N LYS A 550 18.32 -33.71 22.14
CA LYS A 550 18.52 -33.39 20.73
C LYS A 550 17.22 -32.85 20.13
N GLN A 551 17.33 -32.07 19.06
CA GLN A 551 16.16 -31.44 18.45
C GLN A 551 15.13 -32.46 17.95
N TYR A 552 15.57 -33.60 17.40
CA TYR A 552 14.67 -34.67 16.95
C TYR A 552 13.95 -35.40 18.10
N GLU A 553 14.41 -35.26 19.34
CA GLU A 553 13.80 -35.87 20.53
C GLU A 553 12.68 -34.98 21.11
N VAL A 554 12.59 -33.71 20.72
CA VAL A 554 11.55 -32.79 21.21
C VAL A 554 10.12 -33.30 20.95
N PRO A 555 9.79 -33.82 19.74
CA PRO A 555 8.55 -34.57 19.51
C PRO A 555 8.24 -35.68 20.53
N ASP A 556 9.25 -36.46 20.92
CA ASP A 556 9.09 -37.54 21.90
C ASP A 556 8.73 -37.02 23.29
N ILE A 557 9.26 -35.85 23.66
CA ILE A 557 8.94 -35.21 24.94
C ILE A 557 7.48 -34.75 24.97
N TYR A 558 7.00 -34.16 23.87
CA TYR A 558 5.57 -33.81 23.75
C TYR A 558 4.67 -35.04 23.81
N ARG A 559 5.03 -36.11 23.10
CA ARG A 559 4.32 -37.39 23.14
C ARG A 559 4.26 -37.99 24.56
N LEU A 560 5.36 -37.92 25.31
CA LEU A 560 5.39 -38.40 26.69
C LEU A 560 4.43 -37.61 27.60
N ALA A 561 4.42 -36.29 27.48
CA ALA A 561 3.47 -35.47 28.24
C ALA A 561 2.02 -35.80 27.85
N ALA A 562 1.72 -36.01 26.56
CA ALA A 562 0.39 -36.35 26.12
C ALA A 562 -0.04 -37.73 26.62
N LYS A 563 0.87 -38.73 26.56
CA LYS A 563 0.68 -40.11 27.04
C LYS A 563 0.34 -40.16 28.54
N THR A 564 0.95 -39.30 29.34
CA THR A 564 0.68 -39.21 30.78
C THR A 564 -0.57 -38.38 31.12
N LYS A 565 -1.35 -37.91 30.13
CA LYS A 565 -2.47 -36.97 30.30
C LYS A 565 -2.03 -35.65 30.97
N GLY A 566 -0.83 -35.20 30.61
CA GLY A 566 -0.17 -34.00 31.10
C GLY A 566 -0.62 -32.70 30.43
N VAL A 567 0.04 -31.60 30.76
CA VAL A 567 -0.28 -30.24 30.28
C VAL A 567 1.02 -29.54 29.89
N PHE A 568 1.01 -28.79 28.79
CA PHE A 568 2.13 -27.93 28.43
C PHE A 568 1.93 -26.52 29.00
N ILE A 569 2.98 -25.92 29.57
CA ILE A 569 2.91 -24.55 30.11
C ILE A 569 3.98 -23.62 29.55
N ASN A 570 3.55 -22.42 29.15
CA ASN A 570 4.41 -21.27 28.86
C ASN A 570 4.08 -20.10 29.80
N PRO A 571 4.81 -19.93 30.92
CA PRO A 571 4.53 -18.92 31.93
C PRO A 571 5.25 -17.58 31.68
N ALA A 572 5.81 -17.36 30.48
CA ALA A 572 6.63 -16.19 30.16
C ALA A 572 5.93 -14.86 30.48
N PHE A 573 6.69 -13.84 30.90
CA PHE A 573 6.11 -12.52 31.18
C PHE A 573 5.44 -11.90 29.96
N ILE A 574 6.05 -12.10 28.79
CA ILE A 574 5.52 -11.78 27.47
C ILE A 574 6.03 -12.85 26.49
N GLU A 575 5.14 -13.39 25.66
CA GLU A 575 5.50 -14.32 24.58
C GLU A 575 5.07 -13.73 23.22
N PRO A 576 5.99 -13.26 22.36
CA PRO A 576 5.63 -12.56 21.13
C PRO A 576 4.73 -13.36 20.17
N PHE A 577 4.94 -14.68 20.09
CA PHE A 577 4.07 -15.57 19.32
C PHE A 577 3.80 -16.88 20.07
N GLY A 578 4.82 -17.74 20.22
CA GLY A 578 4.74 -18.99 20.97
C GLY A 578 4.63 -20.25 20.09
N LEU A 579 5.59 -20.48 19.20
CA LEU A 579 5.65 -21.70 18.36
C LEU A 579 5.56 -22.99 19.19
N THR A 580 6.17 -23.03 20.38
CA THR A 580 6.13 -24.19 21.27
C THR A 580 4.71 -24.55 21.75
N LEU A 581 3.78 -23.59 21.75
CA LEU A 581 2.36 -23.85 22.04
C LEU A 581 1.68 -24.59 20.90
N ILE A 582 1.98 -24.20 19.67
CA ILE A 582 1.46 -24.85 18.45
C ILE A 582 2.07 -26.25 18.34
N GLU A 583 3.37 -26.40 18.59
CA GLU A 583 4.04 -27.70 18.64
C GLU A 583 3.38 -28.62 19.67
N ALA A 584 3.21 -28.16 20.91
CA ALA A 584 2.56 -28.94 21.96
C ALA A 584 1.11 -29.33 21.60
N ALA A 585 0.34 -28.37 21.08
CA ALA A 585 -1.04 -28.60 20.67
C ALA A 585 -1.15 -29.64 19.54
N ALA A 586 -0.19 -29.67 18.62
CA ALA A 586 -0.15 -30.64 17.54
C ALA A 586 0.03 -32.08 18.02
N TYR A 587 0.69 -32.29 19.17
CA TYR A 587 0.78 -33.60 19.85
C TYR A 587 -0.40 -33.86 20.81
N GLY A 588 -1.44 -33.02 20.78
CA GLY A 588 -2.65 -33.19 21.56
C GLY A 588 -2.53 -32.76 23.03
N LEU A 589 -1.55 -31.93 23.37
CA LEU A 589 -1.42 -31.37 24.72
C LEU A 589 -2.34 -30.17 24.93
N PRO A 590 -3.15 -30.18 26.00
CA PRO A 590 -3.73 -28.95 26.52
C PRO A 590 -2.65 -27.96 26.97
N ILE A 591 -2.89 -26.67 26.78
CA ILE A 591 -1.92 -25.62 27.07
C ILE A 591 -2.36 -24.72 28.25
N VAL A 592 -1.39 -24.29 29.05
CA VAL A 592 -1.50 -23.11 29.93
C VAL A 592 -0.52 -22.07 29.43
N ALA A 593 -0.98 -20.88 29.10
CA ALA A 593 -0.10 -19.87 28.53
C ALA A 593 -0.33 -18.48 29.12
N THR A 594 0.70 -17.65 29.08
CA THR A 594 0.59 -16.24 29.46
C THR A 594 -0.49 -15.51 28.65
N LYS A 595 -1.27 -14.65 29.32
CA LYS A 595 -2.24 -13.75 28.67
C LYS A 595 -1.58 -12.54 27.99
N ASN A 596 -0.25 -12.42 28.07
CA ASN A 596 0.52 -11.32 27.49
C ASN A 596 1.30 -11.83 26.29
N GLY A 597 0.82 -11.58 25.07
CA GLY A 597 1.50 -12.13 23.90
C GLY A 597 0.62 -12.62 22.76
N GLY A 598 1.28 -13.24 21.80
CA GLY A 598 0.67 -14.12 20.82
C GLY A 598 -0.09 -15.35 21.35
N PRO A 599 0.16 -15.88 22.58
CA PRO A 599 -0.65 -16.98 23.10
C PRO A 599 -2.14 -16.67 23.20
N VAL A 600 -2.52 -15.39 23.32
CA VAL A 600 -3.94 -14.98 23.32
C VAL A 600 -4.61 -15.30 21.98
N ASP A 601 -3.93 -15.02 20.88
CA ASP A 601 -4.45 -15.30 19.54
C ASP A 601 -4.41 -16.80 19.24
N ILE A 602 -3.35 -17.51 19.67
CA ILE A 602 -3.28 -18.98 19.55
C ILE A 602 -4.43 -19.64 20.31
N HIS A 603 -4.67 -19.23 21.55
CA HIS A 603 -5.76 -19.78 22.36
C HIS A 603 -7.13 -19.48 21.76
N ARG A 604 -7.35 -18.29 21.19
CA ARG A 604 -8.62 -17.93 20.51
C ARG A 604 -8.93 -18.87 19.34
N VAL A 605 -7.91 -19.29 18.59
CA VAL A 605 -8.08 -20.16 17.41
C VAL A 605 -8.18 -21.64 17.82
N LEU A 606 -7.30 -22.09 18.74
CA LEU A 606 -7.23 -23.50 19.10
C LEU A 606 -8.27 -23.92 20.13
N ASP A 607 -8.67 -23.04 21.04
CA ASP A 607 -9.52 -23.34 22.22
C ASP A 607 -9.08 -24.61 22.98
N ASN A 608 -7.77 -24.76 23.16
CA ASN A 608 -7.15 -25.98 23.69
C ASN A 608 -6.49 -25.79 25.07
N GLY A 609 -6.92 -24.80 25.86
CA GLY A 609 -6.18 -24.46 27.08
C GLY A 609 -6.75 -23.33 27.93
N LEU A 610 -5.90 -22.77 28.80
CA LEU A 610 -6.23 -21.66 29.70
C LEU A 610 -5.14 -20.57 29.63
N LEU A 611 -5.56 -19.30 29.69
CA LEU A 611 -4.65 -18.15 29.80
C LEU A 611 -4.49 -17.72 31.26
N VAL A 612 -3.26 -17.34 31.65
CA VAL A 612 -2.91 -16.95 33.03
C VAL A 612 -2.17 -15.61 33.06
N ASP A 613 -2.27 -14.90 34.18
CA ASP A 613 -1.40 -13.75 34.43
C ASP A 613 -0.02 -14.24 34.87
N PRO A 614 1.07 -13.93 34.14
CA PRO A 614 2.41 -14.42 34.49
C PRO A 614 2.97 -13.82 35.78
N HIS A 615 2.37 -12.73 36.30
CA HIS A 615 2.76 -12.12 37.58
C HIS A 615 1.96 -12.67 38.77
N ASP A 616 0.88 -13.43 38.51
CA ASP A 616 0.07 -14.06 39.55
C ASP A 616 0.40 -15.55 39.65
N GLN A 617 1.19 -15.88 40.66
CA GLN A 617 1.59 -17.26 40.94
C GLN A 617 0.38 -18.17 41.22
N GLN A 618 -0.68 -17.66 41.87
CA GLN A 618 -1.86 -18.44 42.20
C GLN A 618 -2.65 -18.76 40.93
N SER A 619 -2.77 -17.79 40.02
CA SER A 619 -3.40 -17.99 38.70
C SER A 619 -2.74 -19.14 37.92
N ILE A 620 -1.41 -19.25 37.95
CA ILE A 620 -0.66 -20.34 37.33
C ILE A 620 -1.00 -21.69 37.99
N ALA A 621 -0.96 -21.76 39.33
CA ALA A 621 -1.25 -22.98 40.07
C ALA A 621 -2.68 -23.48 39.84
N ASP A 622 -3.67 -22.58 39.89
CA ASP A 622 -5.09 -22.90 39.74
C ASP A 622 -5.40 -23.42 38.33
N ALA A 623 -4.82 -22.80 37.29
CA ALA A 623 -5.02 -23.24 35.91
C ALA A 623 -4.43 -24.64 35.65
N LEU A 624 -3.22 -24.89 36.16
CA LEU A 624 -2.57 -26.21 36.08
C LEU A 624 -3.38 -27.27 36.83
N LEU A 625 -3.79 -26.97 38.06
CA LEU A 625 -4.59 -27.87 38.88
C LEU A 625 -5.92 -28.21 38.21
N LYS A 626 -6.59 -27.20 37.64
CA LYS A 626 -7.85 -27.39 36.92
C LYS A 626 -7.71 -28.33 35.73
N LEU A 627 -6.70 -28.14 34.89
CA LEU A 627 -6.50 -28.99 33.69
C LEU A 627 -6.05 -30.42 34.03
N VAL A 628 -5.27 -30.60 35.10
CA VAL A 628 -4.83 -31.95 35.52
C VAL A 628 -5.95 -32.70 36.26
N SER A 629 -6.80 -32.01 37.03
CA SER A 629 -7.86 -32.65 37.81
C SER A 629 -9.14 -32.94 37.01
N ASP A 630 -9.50 -32.08 36.06
CA ASP A 630 -10.71 -32.23 35.25
C ASP A 630 -10.42 -32.99 33.94
N LYS A 631 -10.70 -34.28 33.95
CA LYS A 631 -10.52 -35.17 32.79
C LYS A 631 -11.38 -34.77 31.59
N HIS A 632 -12.58 -34.22 31.80
CA HIS A 632 -13.46 -33.81 30.70
C HIS A 632 -12.94 -32.54 30.03
N LEU A 633 -12.48 -31.57 30.83
CA LEU A 633 -11.82 -30.38 30.31
C LEU A 633 -10.56 -30.75 29.51
N TRP A 634 -9.72 -31.64 30.05
CA TRP A 634 -8.51 -32.10 29.38
C TRP A 634 -8.81 -32.73 28.02
N ALA A 635 -9.77 -33.67 27.96
CA ALA A 635 -10.16 -34.35 26.73
C ALA A 635 -10.71 -33.36 25.68
N ARG A 636 -11.55 -32.40 26.10
CA ARG A 636 -12.06 -31.34 25.23
C ARG A 636 -10.93 -30.48 24.68
N CYS A 637 -10.00 -30.04 25.52
CA CYS A 637 -8.86 -29.23 25.09
C CYS A 637 -7.97 -29.98 24.10
N ARG A 638 -7.68 -31.27 24.35
CA ARG A 638 -6.97 -32.13 23.39
C ARG A 638 -7.70 -32.19 22.05
N GLN A 639 -9.01 -32.48 22.07
CA GLN A 639 -9.81 -32.62 20.85
C GLN A 639 -9.83 -31.32 20.03
N ASN A 640 -10.01 -30.18 20.70
CA ASN A 640 -10.00 -28.87 20.08
C ASN A 640 -8.62 -28.55 19.45
N GLY A 641 -7.54 -28.82 20.19
CA GLY A 641 -6.18 -28.64 19.70
C GLY A 641 -5.91 -29.44 18.43
N LEU A 642 -6.16 -30.75 18.45
CA LEU A 642 -5.96 -31.63 17.29
C LEU A 642 -6.86 -31.25 16.10
N LYS A 643 -8.11 -30.87 16.36
CA LYS A 643 -9.06 -30.44 15.32
C LYS A 643 -8.59 -29.16 14.62
N ASN A 644 -8.12 -28.17 15.39
CA ASN A 644 -7.88 -26.81 14.89
C ASN A 644 -6.41 -26.56 14.50
N ILE A 645 -5.47 -27.48 14.80
CA ILE A 645 -4.04 -27.26 14.58
C ILE A 645 -3.68 -26.96 13.12
N HIS A 646 -4.43 -27.54 12.17
CA HIS A 646 -4.24 -27.34 10.73
C HIS A 646 -4.38 -25.85 10.31
N LEU A 647 -5.04 -25.02 11.12
CA LEU A 647 -5.15 -23.58 10.89
C LEU A 647 -3.81 -22.84 11.04
N PHE A 648 -2.84 -23.44 11.72
CA PHE A 648 -1.46 -22.95 11.85
C PHE A 648 -0.52 -23.66 10.87
N SER A 649 -1.03 -24.13 9.72
CA SER A 649 -0.23 -24.78 8.67
C SER A 649 0.17 -23.80 7.57
N TRP A 650 1.27 -24.08 6.88
CA TRP A 650 1.69 -23.29 5.72
C TRP A 650 0.65 -23.24 4.59
N PRO A 651 -0.03 -24.34 4.21
CA PRO A 651 -1.12 -24.27 3.25
C PRO A 651 -2.25 -23.31 3.65
N GLU A 652 -2.67 -23.32 4.92
CA GLU A 652 -3.74 -22.43 5.38
C GLU A 652 -3.29 -20.97 5.45
N HIS A 653 -2.03 -20.74 5.87
CA HIS A 653 -1.38 -19.44 5.75
C HIS A 653 -1.46 -18.92 4.32
N CYS A 654 -1.02 -19.73 3.35
CA CYS A 654 -0.99 -19.34 1.94
C CYS A 654 -2.39 -19.11 1.35
N LYS A 655 -3.40 -19.90 1.71
CA LYS A 655 -4.80 -19.63 1.30
C LYS A 655 -5.28 -18.27 1.77
N THR A 656 -5.10 -17.98 3.06
CA THR A 656 -5.49 -16.70 3.64
C THR A 656 -4.72 -15.56 2.99
N TYR A 657 -3.41 -15.74 2.81
CA TYR A 657 -2.50 -14.81 2.14
C TYR A 657 -3.00 -14.46 0.72
N LEU A 658 -3.21 -15.47 -0.13
CA LEU A 658 -3.64 -15.30 -1.52
C LEU A 658 -5.02 -14.64 -1.59
N SER A 659 -5.95 -15.00 -0.69
CA SER A 659 -7.28 -14.37 -0.63
C SER A 659 -7.18 -12.86 -0.41
N ARG A 660 -6.22 -12.38 0.39
CA ARG A 660 -6.01 -10.94 0.63
C ARG A 660 -5.45 -10.25 -0.60
N ILE A 661 -4.58 -10.91 -1.36
CA ILE A 661 -4.00 -10.35 -2.58
C ILE A 661 -5.06 -10.21 -3.68
N VAL A 662 -5.96 -11.18 -3.83
CA VAL A 662 -7.05 -11.11 -4.83
C VAL A 662 -7.99 -9.93 -4.55
N MET A 663 -8.15 -9.54 -3.29
CA MET A 663 -8.93 -8.36 -2.92
C MET A 663 -8.23 -7.04 -3.25
N CYS A 664 -6.92 -7.03 -3.55
CA CYS A 664 -6.22 -5.83 -3.98
C CYS A 664 -6.64 -5.45 -5.41
N LYS A 665 -6.83 -4.15 -5.66
CA LYS A 665 -7.08 -3.66 -7.02
C LYS A 665 -5.85 -4.03 -7.88
N PRO A 666 -6.04 -4.71 -9.03
CA PRO A 666 -4.91 -5.05 -9.90
C PRO A 666 -4.29 -3.75 -10.41
N ARG A 667 -2.98 -3.63 -10.23
CA ARG A 667 -2.16 -2.55 -10.77
C ARG A 667 -1.01 -3.20 -11.52
N GLN A 668 -0.76 -2.74 -12.73
CA GLN A 668 0.37 -3.15 -13.56
C GLN A 668 0.63 -2.07 -14.61
N PRO A 669 1.83 -2.04 -15.20
CA PRO A 669 2.10 -1.16 -16.33
C PRO A 669 1.14 -1.51 -17.48
N ARG A 670 0.32 -0.54 -17.88
CA ARG A 670 -0.57 -0.65 -19.05
C ARG A 670 -0.22 0.48 -19.99
N TRP A 671 0.63 0.22 -20.96
CA TRP A 671 1.02 1.21 -21.95
C TRP A 671 0.16 1.01 -23.19
N GLN A 672 -0.30 2.10 -23.80
CA GLN A 672 -0.99 2.01 -25.08
C GLN A 672 0.01 1.50 -26.14
N SER A 673 -0.24 0.33 -26.73
CA SER A 673 0.62 -0.22 -27.81
C SER A 673 0.65 0.74 -28.99
N SER A 674 1.85 1.03 -29.51
CA SER A 674 2.06 1.89 -30.68
C SER A 674 2.22 1.12 -32.01
N ASP A 675 2.00 -0.19 -32.06
CA ASP A 675 2.04 -0.98 -33.30
C ASP A 675 1.14 -2.21 -33.15
N VAL A 676 0.01 -2.30 -33.88
CA VAL A 676 -0.38 -3.34 -34.87
C VAL A 676 -1.71 -2.89 -35.52
N GLY A 677 -1.83 -3.06 -36.83
CA GLY A 677 -2.91 -2.55 -37.68
C GLY A 677 -4.33 -3.02 -37.37
N PHE A 678 -5.26 -2.24 -37.92
CA PHE A 678 -6.67 -2.56 -38.13
C PHE A 678 -6.82 -3.98 -38.71
N GLU A 679 -7.40 -4.89 -37.95
CA GLU A 679 -8.75 -5.44 -38.17
C GLU A 679 -9.03 -6.52 -37.10
N ASN A 680 -10.26 -6.51 -36.60
CA ASN A 680 -10.87 -7.42 -35.60
C ASN A 680 -10.49 -7.19 -34.14
N LEU A 681 -11.20 -6.26 -33.49
CA LEU A 681 -11.49 -6.34 -32.07
C LEU A 681 -12.93 -5.90 -31.80
N GLU A 682 -13.73 -6.88 -31.39
CA GLU A 682 -14.96 -6.67 -30.65
C GLU A 682 -14.66 -5.80 -29.43
N THR A 683 -15.50 -4.80 -29.23
CA THR A 683 -15.40 -3.75 -28.23
C THR A 683 -15.48 -4.29 -26.80
N ASN A 684 -14.40 -4.18 -26.04
CA ASN A 684 -14.44 -4.05 -24.58
C ASN A 684 -13.50 -2.91 -24.17
N SER A 685 -14.03 -1.69 -24.22
CA SER A 685 -13.35 -0.45 -23.80
C SER A 685 -13.36 -0.32 -22.26
N PRO A 686 -12.25 0.09 -21.61
CA PRO A 686 -12.21 0.38 -20.19
C PRO A 686 -12.62 1.84 -19.94
N GLY A 687 -13.92 2.08 -19.85
CA GLY A 687 -14.49 3.34 -19.36
C GLY A 687 -14.97 3.18 -17.93
N ASP A 688 -14.06 3.22 -16.95
CA ASP A 688 -14.42 3.31 -15.53
C ASP A 688 -13.48 4.29 -14.81
N SER A 689 -13.38 5.49 -15.41
CA SER A 689 -12.89 6.70 -14.74
C SER A 689 -14.07 7.64 -14.56
N LEU A 690 -14.31 8.00 -13.30
CA LEU A 690 -15.44 8.79 -12.80
C LEU A 690 -15.41 10.24 -13.33
N ARG A 691 -15.80 10.42 -14.58
CA ARG A 691 -16.31 11.69 -15.12
C ARG A 691 -17.53 11.36 -15.96
N ASP A 692 -18.68 11.34 -15.30
CA ASP A 692 -19.99 11.79 -15.82
C ASP A 692 -21.12 11.39 -14.84
N ILE A 693 -21.36 12.26 -13.85
CA ILE A 693 -22.69 12.42 -13.22
C ILE A 693 -23.08 13.89 -13.34
N GLN A 694 -23.05 14.39 -14.58
CA GLN A 694 -23.80 15.57 -15.01
C GLN A 694 -24.29 15.29 -16.43
N ASP A 695 -25.31 14.43 -16.57
CA ASP A 695 -26.35 14.54 -17.62
C ASP A 695 -27.38 13.39 -17.54
N LEU A 696 -28.05 13.26 -16.39
CA LEU A 696 -29.33 12.56 -16.30
C LEU A 696 -30.32 13.44 -15.55
N SER A 697 -30.69 14.56 -16.17
CA SER A 697 -31.87 15.33 -15.77
C SER A 697 -32.79 15.66 -16.94
N LEU A 698 -33.02 14.71 -17.86
CA LEU A 698 -34.13 14.81 -18.81
C LEU A 698 -34.64 13.41 -19.15
N ASN A 699 -35.68 12.95 -18.45
CA ASN A 699 -36.84 12.22 -18.98
C ASN A 699 -37.62 11.54 -17.85
N LEU A 700 -38.32 12.34 -17.05
CA LEU A 700 -39.54 11.90 -16.36
C LEU A 700 -40.72 12.32 -17.23
N LYS A 701 -41.26 11.35 -17.99
CA LYS A 701 -42.61 11.44 -18.57
C LYS A 701 -43.62 11.36 -17.42
N PHE A 702 -44.54 12.31 -17.35
CA PHE A 702 -45.87 12.09 -16.75
C PHE A 702 -46.95 12.74 -17.62
N SER A 703 -47.95 11.91 -17.91
CA SER A 703 -49.21 12.24 -18.58
C SER A 703 -50.16 12.95 -17.62
N LEU A 704 -50.94 13.94 -18.11
CA LEU A 704 -52.24 14.29 -17.53
C LEU A 704 -53.13 14.99 -18.57
N ASP A 705 -54.36 14.50 -18.65
CA ASP A 705 -55.43 14.71 -19.63
C ASP A 705 -55.92 16.15 -19.83
N GLY A 706 -56.58 16.40 -20.98
CA GLY A 706 -57.65 17.41 -21.06
C GLY A 706 -58.00 18.05 -22.41
N GLU A 707 -58.88 17.37 -23.17
CA GLU A 707 -60.01 17.91 -23.97
C GLU A 707 -59.90 18.59 -25.37
N LYS A 708 -60.74 18.03 -26.28
CA LYS A 708 -61.56 18.62 -27.40
C LYS A 708 -60.82 18.98 -28.72
N SER A 709 -61.32 18.71 -29.94
CA SER A 709 -62.60 18.21 -30.46
C SER A 709 -62.46 17.80 -31.95
N GLU A 710 -63.30 16.85 -32.40
CA GLU A 710 -63.85 16.67 -33.78
C GLU A 710 -62.86 16.37 -34.95
N GLY A 711 -63.10 15.44 -35.89
CA GLY A 711 -64.21 14.54 -36.21
C GLY A 711 -63.93 13.88 -37.58
N THR A 712 -64.59 12.74 -37.83
CA THR A 712 -64.77 12.04 -39.14
C THR A 712 -63.53 11.47 -39.83
N GLY A 713 -63.46 10.23 -40.33
CA GLY A 713 -64.41 9.13 -40.45
C GLY A 713 -63.78 8.07 -41.40
N THR A 714 -64.18 6.80 -41.24
CA THR A 714 -64.09 5.67 -42.22
C THR A 714 -62.68 5.27 -42.70
N GLY A 715 -62.23 4.02 -42.74
CA GLY A 715 -62.91 2.72 -42.77
C GLY A 715 -62.24 1.86 -43.86
N ALA A 716 -61.70 0.71 -43.45
CA ALA A 716 -61.69 -0.57 -44.17
C ALA A 716 -60.79 -0.82 -45.41
N LEU A 717 -60.06 -1.96 -45.30
CA LEU A 717 -59.83 -3.02 -46.31
C LEU A 717 -58.99 -2.68 -47.57
N ASP A 718 -58.30 -3.60 -48.25
CA ASP A 718 -57.73 -4.93 -48.01
C ASP A 718 -56.90 -5.24 -49.28
N ASN A 719 -56.01 -6.21 -49.16
CA ASN A 719 -55.17 -6.90 -50.16
C ASN A 719 -55.48 -6.79 -51.67
N SER A 720 -54.41 -6.78 -52.50
CA SER A 720 -54.13 -7.87 -53.46
C SER A 720 -52.80 -7.71 -54.20
N PHE A 721 -52.34 -8.86 -54.70
CA PHE A 721 -51.02 -9.26 -55.15
C PHE A 721 -50.68 -8.95 -56.62
N ASP A 722 -49.37 -9.08 -56.90
CA ASP A 722 -48.72 -9.68 -58.09
C ASP A 722 -48.17 -8.84 -59.26
N ILE A 723 -46.83 -8.94 -59.37
CA ILE A 723 -46.01 -9.43 -60.51
C ILE A 723 -45.51 -8.46 -61.62
N ASP A 724 -44.17 -8.39 -61.61
CA ASP A 724 -43.13 -8.32 -62.65
C ASP A 724 -42.62 -7.05 -63.38
N ASP A 725 -41.28 -7.12 -63.44
CA ASP A 725 -40.31 -6.72 -64.47
C ASP A 725 -39.78 -5.28 -64.63
N SER A 726 -38.58 -5.12 -64.05
CA SER A 726 -37.31 -4.96 -64.79
C SER A 726 -36.69 -3.54 -64.95
N VAL A 727 -35.44 -3.46 -64.46
CA VAL A 727 -34.23 -2.95 -65.12
C VAL A 727 -33.73 -1.50 -64.85
N ASP A 728 -32.41 -1.48 -64.62
CA ASP A 728 -31.40 -0.42 -64.85
C ASP A 728 -30.94 0.51 -63.71
N ARG A 729 -29.86 0.08 -63.01
CA ARG A 729 -28.49 0.63 -63.12
C ARG A 729 -27.64 0.31 -61.88
N LYS A 730 -26.85 -0.75 -61.98
CA LYS A 730 -25.68 -0.99 -61.11
C LYS A 730 -24.56 -1.55 -61.98
N SER A 731 -23.61 -0.71 -62.36
CA SER A 731 -22.34 -1.16 -62.93
C SER A 731 -21.29 -0.05 -62.88
N ASN A 732 -20.08 -0.46 -62.48
CA ASN A 732 -18.77 0.15 -62.71
C ASN A 732 -18.21 1.02 -61.59
N LEU A 733 -17.56 0.37 -60.61
CA LEU A 733 -16.09 0.50 -60.42
C LEU A 733 -15.59 -0.45 -59.33
N GLU A 734 -15.77 -1.75 -59.53
CA GLU A 734 -15.01 -2.80 -58.83
C GLU A 734 -14.75 -3.93 -59.81
N LYS A 735 -13.47 -4.13 -60.14
CA LYS A 735 -12.80 -5.41 -60.46
C LYS A 735 -11.56 -5.14 -61.31
N ALA A 736 -10.44 -4.91 -60.62
CA ALA A 736 -9.11 -5.17 -61.17
C ALA A 736 -8.15 -5.50 -60.00
N ASP A 737 -8.43 -6.60 -59.31
CA ASP A 737 -7.42 -7.34 -58.57
C ASP A 737 -6.56 -8.17 -59.55
N LEU A 738 -5.29 -8.31 -59.20
CA LEU A 738 -4.41 -9.42 -59.62
C LEU A 738 -4.12 -9.55 -61.12
N LYS A 739 -3.16 -8.77 -61.60
CA LYS A 739 -2.16 -9.21 -62.60
C LYS A 739 -0.98 -8.24 -62.57
N PHE A 740 0.08 -8.63 -61.89
CA PHE A 740 1.49 -8.47 -62.30
C PHE A 740 2.40 -8.83 -61.13
N SER A 741 2.57 -10.14 -60.93
CA SER A 741 3.78 -10.67 -60.30
C SER A 741 4.71 -11.17 -61.40
N LYS A 742 5.99 -10.82 -61.25
CA LYS A 742 7.20 -11.31 -61.96
C LYS A 742 7.46 -10.84 -63.39
N GLY A 743 8.45 -9.96 -63.51
CA GLY A 743 9.28 -9.86 -64.72
C GLY A 743 10.01 -8.53 -64.90
N ALA A 744 11.10 -8.27 -64.15
CA ALA A 744 12.29 -7.55 -64.62
C ALA A 744 13.32 -7.43 -63.47
N ILE A 745 14.33 -8.29 -63.52
CA ILE A 745 15.61 -8.07 -62.86
C ILE A 745 16.38 -7.03 -63.67
N GLY A 746 16.97 -6.05 -62.98
CA GLY A 746 18.12 -5.30 -63.49
C GLY A 746 17.86 -3.82 -63.75
N SER A 747 18.73 -3.01 -63.14
CA SER A 747 18.96 -1.57 -63.40
C SER A 747 18.05 -0.60 -62.66
N LEU A 748 18.42 -0.30 -61.41
CA LEU A 748 18.75 1.06 -60.91
C LEU A 748 18.89 1.01 -59.38
N MET A 749 19.99 0.41 -58.93
CA MET A 749 20.63 0.89 -57.69
C MET A 749 21.16 2.31 -57.97
N GLU A 750 21.24 3.11 -56.90
CA GLU A 750 21.65 4.53 -56.85
C GLU A 750 20.54 5.54 -57.15
N LYS A 751 19.72 5.81 -56.12
CA LYS A 751 19.74 7.13 -55.45
C LYS A 751 18.88 7.10 -54.18
N ALA A 752 19.49 7.57 -53.10
CA ALA A 752 18.94 7.68 -51.76
C ALA A 752 17.62 8.47 -51.75
N GLY A 753 16.59 7.87 -51.14
CA GLY A 753 15.33 8.52 -50.81
C GLY A 753 15.05 8.34 -49.32
N GLN A 754 15.15 9.45 -48.58
CA GLN A 754 14.62 9.60 -47.24
C GLN A 754 13.10 9.35 -47.25
N HIS A 755 12.61 8.48 -46.38
CA HIS A 755 11.22 8.56 -45.89
C HIS A 755 11.16 8.13 -44.43
N PHE A 756 10.77 9.08 -43.58
CA PHE A 756 10.44 8.96 -42.17
C PHE A 756 9.19 8.09 -41.98
N GLY A 757 9.30 7.00 -41.22
CA GLY A 757 8.16 6.32 -40.59
C GLY A 757 8.10 6.76 -39.12
N GLY A 758 7.07 7.54 -38.77
CA GLY A 758 6.89 8.11 -37.45
C GLY A 758 6.19 7.14 -36.49
N GLY A 759 6.91 6.67 -35.47
CA GLY A 759 6.30 6.26 -34.20
C GLY A 759 6.13 7.48 -33.30
N ARG A 760 5.11 7.47 -32.43
CA ARG A 760 4.78 8.56 -31.47
C ARG A 760 5.86 8.84 -30.41
N PHE A 761 6.90 8.01 -30.34
CA PHE A 761 7.96 8.10 -29.35
C PHE A 761 9.33 8.16 -30.04
N PRO A 762 10.29 8.93 -29.51
CA PRO A 762 11.64 9.02 -30.09
C PRO A 762 12.23 7.63 -30.27
N ALA A 763 12.85 7.36 -31.43
CA ALA A 763 13.51 6.09 -31.69
C ALA A 763 14.78 5.94 -30.80
N MET A 764 14.59 5.55 -29.54
CA MET A 764 15.63 5.41 -28.51
C MET A 764 16.70 4.35 -28.86
N ARG A 765 16.43 3.49 -29.85
CA ARG A 765 17.31 2.38 -30.27
C ARG A 765 18.68 2.83 -30.82
N THR A 766 18.90 4.14 -31.02
CA THR A 766 20.17 4.68 -31.53
C THR A 766 21.04 5.36 -30.46
N ARG A 767 20.55 5.58 -29.23
CA ARG A 767 21.30 6.29 -28.18
C ARG A 767 22.17 5.33 -27.37
N LYS A 768 23.44 5.68 -27.16
CA LYS A 768 24.38 4.87 -26.36
C LYS A 768 24.34 5.23 -24.87
N TYR A 769 24.19 6.51 -24.55
CA TYR A 769 24.14 7.03 -23.19
C TYR A 769 22.99 8.03 -23.05
N ILE A 770 22.46 8.16 -21.84
CA ILE A 770 21.46 9.18 -21.50
C ILE A 770 21.98 10.04 -20.36
N PHE A 771 22.02 11.34 -20.58
CA PHE A 771 22.46 12.34 -19.63
C PHE A 771 21.23 12.94 -18.95
N VAL A 772 21.06 12.68 -17.66
CA VAL A 772 20.00 13.24 -16.84
C VAL A 772 20.54 14.47 -16.13
N ILE A 773 20.06 15.64 -16.50
CA ILE A 773 20.42 16.92 -15.87
C ILE A 773 19.44 17.16 -14.72
N ALA A 774 19.87 16.88 -13.48
CA ALA A 774 19.08 17.03 -12.26
C ALA A 774 19.73 17.99 -11.26
N VAL A 775 20.33 19.07 -11.79
CA VAL A 775 21.09 20.05 -11.01
C VAL A 775 20.15 21.11 -10.45
N ASP A 776 19.96 21.11 -9.13
CA ASP A 776 19.22 22.15 -8.42
C ASP A 776 20.14 23.37 -8.21
N CYS A 777 19.76 24.51 -8.79
CA CYS A 777 20.56 25.76 -8.75
C CYS A 777 19.99 26.74 -7.71
N ASP A 778 20.86 27.53 -7.09
CA ASP A 778 20.45 28.57 -6.13
C ASP A 778 19.58 29.66 -6.78
N SER A 779 19.87 29.99 -8.04
CA SER A 779 19.03 30.83 -8.88
C SER A 779 18.59 30.07 -10.13
N VAL A 780 17.31 30.19 -10.45
CA VAL A 780 16.71 29.63 -11.68
C VAL A 780 17.40 30.17 -12.95
N SER A 781 17.99 31.37 -12.88
CA SER A 781 18.76 31.97 -13.98
C SER A 781 20.04 31.21 -14.35
N ASP A 782 20.56 30.38 -13.45
CA ASP A 782 21.81 29.65 -13.67
C ASP A 782 21.60 28.33 -14.41
N ILE A 783 20.36 27.81 -14.41
CA ILE A 783 19.99 26.53 -15.03
C ILE A 783 20.39 26.48 -16.54
N PRO A 784 20.10 27.50 -17.38
CA PRO A 784 20.52 27.47 -18.79
C PRO A 784 22.03 27.36 -18.98
N LYS A 785 22.82 27.97 -18.10
CA LYS A 785 24.28 27.91 -18.15
C LYS A 785 24.78 26.50 -17.85
N VAL A 786 24.20 25.86 -16.84
CA VAL A 786 24.52 24.47 -16.47
C VAL A 786 24.16 23.51 -17.61
N ILE A 787 22.95 23.64 -18.16
CA ILE A 787 22.49 22.80 -19.28
C ILE A 787 23.47 22.89 -20.45
N ARG A 788 23.80 24.11 -20.91
CA ARG A 788 24.76 24.29 -22.03
C ARG A 788 26.12 23.69 -21.72
N THR A 789 26.63 23.91 -20.51
CA THR A 789 27.94 23.35 -20.10
C THR A 789 27.96 21.82 -20.23
N ILE A 790 26.91 21.14 -19.79
CA ILE A 790 26.81 19.68 -19.86
C ILE A 790 26.64 19.20 -21.30
N MET A 791 25.77 19.85 -22.08
CA MET A 791 25.54 19.51 -23.50
C MET A 791 26.81 19.71 -24.34
N ASP A 792 27.56 20.79 -24.10
CA ASP A 792 28.82 21.07 -24.78
C ASP A 792 29.92 20.07 -24.39
N ALA A 793 29.98 19.67 -23.11
CA ALA A 793 30.94 18.69 -22.62
C ALA A 793 30.68 17.26 -23.15
N ALA A 794 29.42 16.93 -23.42
CA ALA A 794 29.00 15.66 -24.02
C ALA A 794 29.59 15.45 -25.45
N GLY A 795 29.82 16.54 -26.18
CA GLY A 795 30.37 16.53 -27.54
C GLY A 795 29.39 15.99 -28.60
N LYS A 796 29.78 16.07 -29.88
CA LYS A 796 28.96 15.62 -31.03
C LYS A 796 29.25 14.19 -31.48
N GLU A 797 30.22 13.52 -30.86
CA GLU A 797 30.81 12.27 -31.36
C GLU A 797 30.04 11.01 -30.98
N ASN A 798 29.17 11.06 -29.96
CA ASN A 798 28.36 9.93 -29.52
C ASN A 798 26.85 10.27 -29.60
N PRO A 799 25.98 9.31 -29.95
CA PRO A 799 24.54 9.51 -29.89
C PRO A 799 24.09 9.51 -28.41
N ILE A 800 24.16 10.69 -27.79
CA ILE A 800 23.74 10.93 -26.40
C ILE A 800 22.30 11.43 -26.41
N GLY A 801 21.49 10.93 -25.48
CA GLY A 801 20.16 11.46 -25.18
C GLY A 801 20.19 12.34 -23.93
N PHE A 802 19.22 13.25 -23.80
CA PHE A 802 19.15 14.21 -22.69
C PHE A 802 17.79 14.18 -22.01
N ILE A 803 17.79 14.13 -20.67
CA ILE A 803 16.60 14.29 -19.85
C ILE A 803 16.84 15.45 -18.89
N LEU A 804 15.93 16.42 -18.82
CA LEU A 804 15.95 17.45 -17.78
C LEU A 804 15.03 17.04 -16.63
N SER A 805 15.55 16.99 -15.39
CA SER A 805 14.80 16.58 -14.20
C SER A 805 14.82 17.68 -13.13
N THR A 806 13.66 18.25 -12.81
CA THR A 806 13.57 19.48 -12.02
C THR A 806 12.30 19.57 -11.17
N SER A 807 12.35 20.40 -10.13
CA SER A 807 11.17 20.78 -9.33
C SER A 807 10.25 21.78 -10.02
N LEU A 808 10.69 22.38 -11.13
CA LEU A 808 9.96 23.41 -11.88
C LEU A 808 8.79 22.86 -12.70
N SER A 809 7.80 23.72 -12.93
CA SER A 809 6.69 23.44 -13.85
C SER A 809 7.13 23.49 -15.31
N VAL A 810 6.37 22.84 -16.21
CA VAL A 810 6.69 22.81 -17.65
C VAL A 810 6.72 24.22 -18.27
N SER A 811 5.86 25.13 -17.80
CA SER A 811 5.81 26.53 -18.24
C SER A 811 7.09 27.30 -17.86
N GLU A 812 7.62 27.04 -16.66
CA GLU A 812 8.89 27.60 -16.21
C GLU A 812 10.06 27.01 -17.00
N VAL A 813 10.08 25.70 -17.20
CA VAL A 813 11.08 25.02 -18.04
C VAL A 813 11.11 25.64 -19.44
N HIS A 814 9.96 25.82 -20.07
CA HIS A 814 9.87 26.47 -21.38
C HIS A 814 10.49 27.88 -21.39
N SER A 815 10.14 28.69 -20.39
CA SER A 815 10.64 30.06 -20.25
C SER A 815 12.17 30.09 -20.07
N ILE A 816 12.71 29.15 -19.29
CA ILE A 816 14.14 29.00 -19.03
C ILE A 816 14.88 28.57 -20.31
N LEU A 817 14.35 27.60 -21.05
CA LEU A 817 14.95 27.14 -22.31
C LEU A 817 14.98 28.26 -23.35
N ILE A 818 13.89 29.03 -23.50
CA ILE A 818 13.85 30.21 -24.39
C ILE A 818 14.88 31.25 -23.96
N SER A 819 14.92 31.62 -22.68
CA SER A 819 15.90 32.59 -22.16
C SER A 819 17.34 32.12 -22.36
N GLY A 820 17.53 30.79 -22.37
CA GLY A 820 18.78 30.12 -22.65
C GLY A 820 19.11 29.92 -24.13
N SER A 821 18.22 30.27 -25.06
CA SER A 821 18.36 29.91 -26.48
C SER A 821 18.62 28.40 -26.69
N ILE A 822 18.00 27.54 -25.89
CA ILE A 822 18.11 26.08 -25.95
C ILE A 822 16.84 25.54 -26.58
N ASN A 823 16.95 24.65 -27.57
CA ASN A 823 15.79 24.09 -28.25
C ASN A 823 15.20 22.94 -27.40
N PRO A 824 13.91 22.97 -27.03
CA PRO A 824 13.27 21.86 -26.32
C PRO A 824 13.40 20.50 -27.03
N LEU A 825 13.51 20.49 -28.37
CA LEU A 825 13.67 19.29 -29.18
C LEU A 825 15.06 18.63 -29.04
N ASP A 826 16.02 19.29 -28.38
CA ASP A 826 17.33 18.70 -28.09
C ASP A 826 17.27 17.69 -26.93
N PHE A 827 16.16 17.67 -26.19
CA PHE A 827 15.90 16.72 -25.11
C PHE A 827 15.04 15.56 -25.60
N ASP A 828 15.12 14.42 -24.91
CA ASP A 828 14.26 13.27 -25.17
C ASP A 828 13.07 13.22 -24.19
N ALA A 829 13.22 13.74 -22.98
CA ALA A 829 12.12 13.90 -22.01
C ALA A 829 12.41 14.96 -20.94
N PHE A 830 11.35 15.39 -20.27
CA PHE A 830 11.38 16.33 -19.14
C PHE A 830 10.64 15.71 -17.96
N ILE A 831 11.30 15.67 -16.80
CA ILE A 831 10.69 15.32 -15.50
C ILE A 831 10.49 16.65 -14.76
N CYS A 832 9.24 17.04 -14.56
CA CYS A 832 8.85 18.32 -13.97
C CYS A 832 8.17 18.11 -12.61
N ASN A 833 7.96 19.22 -11.88
CA ASN A 833 7.20 19.24 -10.64
C ASN A 833 7.68 18.18 -9.62
N SER A 834 9.00 18.06 -9.49
CA SER A 834 9.67 17.12 -8.58
C SER A 834 9.35 15.65 -8.88
N GLY A 835 9.02 15.33 -10.13
CA GLY A 835 8.59 14.00 -10.56
C GLY A 835 7.08 13.77 -10.48
N GLY A 836 6.28 14.82 -10.29
CA GLY A 836 4.82 14.74 -10.43
C GLY A 836 4.36 14.63 -11.88
N ASP A 837 5.17 15.05 -12.85
CA ASP A 837 4.80 15.01 -14.27
C ASP A 837 5.99 14.65 -15.17
N VAL A 838 5.72 13.95 -16.27
CA VAL A 838 6.69 13.63 -17.33
C VAL A 838 6.15 14.18 -18.65
N TYR A 839 7.02 14.85 -19.41
CA TYR A 839 6.69 15.44 -20.71
C TYR A 839 7.70 15.02 -21.78
N TYR A 840 7.24 14.96 -23.02
CA TYR A 840 8.05 14.78 -24.22
C TYR A 840 8.00 16.06 -25.07
N PRO A 841 9.08 16.44 -25.77
CA PRO A 841 9.02 17.56 -26.69
C PRO A 841 8.20 17.23 -27.94
N SER A 842 7.43 18.19 -28.44
CA SER A 842 6.55 18.02 -29.60
C SER A 842 6.61 19.23 -30.54
N LEU A 843 6.50 18.95 -31.85
CA LEU A 843 6.42 19.96 -32.91
C LEU A 843 4.99 20.51 -33.09
N SER A 844 3.98 19.78 -32.61
CA SER A 844 2.56 20.14 -32.70
C SER A 844 1.96 20.33 -31.31
N SER A 845 1.38 21.51 -31.06
CA SER A 845 0.64 21.78 -29.83
C SER A 845 -0.72 21.07 -29.89
N GLU A 846 -0.78 19.82 -29.41
CA GLU A 846 -2.05 19.10 -29.27
C GLU A 846 -2.84 19.56 -28.03
N ASP A 847 -2.16 20.16 -27.05
CA ASP A 847 -2.79 20.67 -25.82
C ASP A 847 -3.08 22.17 -25.89
N GLY A 848 -4.23 22.59 -25.34
CA GLY A 848 -4.75 23.98 -25.32
C GLY A 848 -3.86 25.02 -24.59
N LEU A 849 -2.66 24.63 -24.14
CA LEU A 849 -1.64 25.49 -23.55
C LEU A 849 -0.69 26.13 -24.59
N GLY A 850 -0.66 25.63 -25.83
CA GLY A 850 0.17 26.19 -26.91
C GLY A 850 1.69 26.04 -26.70
N LEU A 851 2.13 25.15 -25.80
CA LEU A 851 3.53 24.88 -25.50
C LEU A 851 4.06 23.69 -26.34
N PRO A 852 5.38 23.64 -26.66
CA PRO A 852 5.98 22.59 -27.50
C PRO A 852 6.25 21.28 -26.73
N PHE A 853 5.30 20.85 -25.89
CA PHE A 853 5.43 19.64 -25.06
C PHE A 853 4.13 18.84 -25.09
N THR A 854 4.26 17.51 -24.93
CA THR A 854 3.15 16.57 -24.78
C THR A 854 3.32 15.84 -23.46
N VAL A 855 2.26 15.80 -22.65
CA VAL A 855 2.27 15.11 -21.35
C VAL A 855 2.21 13.60 -21.51
N ASP A 856 2.92 12.88 -20.65
CA ASP A 856 2.86 11.43 -20.56
C ASP A 856 1.61 10.97 -19.79
N SER A 857 0.54 10.70 -20.53
CA SER A 857 -0.73 10.20 -19.95
C SER A 857 -0.61 8.83 -19.27
N ASP A 858 0.30 7.96 -19.72
CA ASP A 858 0.53 6.67 -19.07
C ASP A 858 1.23 6.87 -17.73
N TYR A 859 2.17 7.83 -17.64
CA TYR A 859 2.82 8.18 -16.37
C TYR A 859 1.84 8.80 -15.38
N GLN A 860 0.94 9.68 -15.83
CA GLN A 860 -0.12 10.22 -14.98
C GLN A 860 -0.98 9.09 -14.40
N SER A 861 -1.43 8.16 -15.24
CA SER A 861 -2.18 6.97 -14.81
C SER A 861 -1.38 6.07 -13.85
N HIS A 862 -0.05 6.03 -14.02
CA HIS A 862 0.87 5.24 -13.21
C HIS A 862 0.97 5.75 -11.76
N ILE A 863 0.97 7.07 -11.56
CA ILE A 863 1.12 7.70 -10.24
C ILE A 863 -0.20 8.18 -9.61
N GLU A 864 -1.31 8.16 -10.34
CA GLU A 864 -2.63 8.63 -9.87
C GLU A 864 -3.15 7.85 -8.65
N TYR A 865 -2.65 6.63 -8.44
CA TYR A 865 -3.11 5.74 -7.39
C TYR A 865 -3.08 6.41 -6.01
N ARG A 866 -4.27 6.57 -5.41
CA ARG A 866 -4.55 7.22 -4.10
C ARG A 866 -4.27 8.73 -4.02
N TRP A 867 -4.03 9.41 -5.15
CA TRP A 867 -3.70 10.83 -5.15
C TRP A 867 -4.87 11.76 -4.72
N GLY A 868 -6.12 11.31 -4.73
CA GLY A 868 -7.24 12.03 -4.10
C GLY A 868 -7.71 13.33 -4.77
N GLY A 869 -6.98 13.81 -5.78
CA GLY A 869 -7.36 14.92 -6.66
C GLY A 869 -7.76 16.20 -5.91
N GLU A 870 -8.78 16.89 -6.41
CA GLU A 870 -9.27 18.17 -5.88
C GLU A 870 -9.69 18.10 -4.40
N GLY A 871 -10.12 16.94 -3.93
CA GLY A 871 -10.43 16.70 -2.53
C GLY A 871 -9.20 16.81 -1.61
N LEU A 872 -8.09 16.23 -2.06
CA LEU A 872 -6.80 16.34 -1.39
C LEU A 872 -6.34 17.79 -1.40
N ARG A 873 -6.36 18.46 -2.57
CA ARG A 873 -5.99 19.87 -2.72
C ARG A 873 -6.67 20.75 -1.69
N LYS A 874 -8.00 20.71 -1.60
CA LYS A 874 -8.78 21.46 -0.59
C LYS A 874 -8.37 21.18 0.85
N THR A 875 -7.97 19.94 1.15
CA THR A 875 -7.50 19.56 2.48
C THR A 875 -6.13 20.16 2.76
N LEU A 876 -5.22 20.12 1.78
CA LEU A 876 -3.88 20.70 1.87
C LEU A 876 -3.92 22.22 1.99
N VAL A 877 -4.79 22.91 1.24
CA VAL A 877 -4.97 24.37 1.34
C VAL A 877 -5.42 24.76 2.74
N ARG A 878 -6.42 24.07 3.29
CA ARG A 878 -6.86 24.31 4.69
C ARG A 878 -5.75 24.03 5.70
N TRP A 879 -4.96 22.98 5.46
CA TRP A 879 -3.81 22.67 6.29
C TRP A 879 -2.79 23.82 6.24
N ALA A 880 -2.44 24.31 5.05
CA ALA A 880 -1.53 25.44 4.86
C ALA A 880 -2.05 26.71 5.55
N THR A 881 -3.35 27.01 5.46
CA THR A 881 -3.96 28.12 6.22
C THR A 881 -3.80 27.93 7.73
N SER A 882 -4.03 26.72 8.25
CA SER A 882 -3.93 26.44 9.69
C SER A 882 -2.50 26.53 10.25
N VAL A 883 -1.49 26.28 9.43
CA VAL A 883 -0.07 26.48 9.78
C VAL A 883 0.23 27.98 9.83
N SER A 884 -0.28 28.73 8.85
CA SER A 884 -0.16 30.19 8.79
C SER A 884 -0.88 30.91 9.94
N ASP A 885 -1.99 30.40 10.46
CA ASP A 885 -2.68 31.03 11.59
C ASP A 885 -1.90 30.93 12.92
N LYS A 886 -1.04 29.92 13.07
CA LYS A 886 -0.26 29.70 14.31
C LYS A 886 1.04 30.51 14.35
N ASN A 887 1.63 30.79 13.20
CA ASN A 887 2.98 31.37 13.08
C ASN A 887 3.02 32.67 12.23
N GLY A 888 1.88 33.23 11.82
CA GLY A 888 1.78 34.31 10.81
C GLY A 888 1.70 33.74 9.38
N GLN A 889 1.38 34.54 8.35
CA GLN A 889 1.27 34.05 6.96
C GLN A 889 2.60 33.44 6.45
N THR A 890 2.83 32.16 6.68
CA THR A 890 4.09 31.47 6.37
C THR A 890 4.00 30.71 5.04
N VAL A 891 2.84 30.12 4.72
CA VAL A 891 2.62 29.27 3.53
C VAL A 891 1.33 29.66 2.81
N GLU A 892 1.42 29.83 1.49
CA GLU A 892 0.31 30.19 0.60
C GLU A 892 0.28 29.26 -0.61
N GLU A 893 -0.90 28.93 -1.14
CA GLU A 893 -1.00 28.08 -2.33
C GLU A 893 -0.48 28.80 -3.57
N ASP A 894 0.34 28.12 -4.38
CA ASP A 894 0.78 28.61 -5.68
C ASP A 894 -0.02 27.92 -6.79
N GLU A 895 -1.18 28.50 -7.12
CA GLU A 895 -2.07 27.95 -8.16
C GLU A 895 -1.40 27.92 -9.54
N SER A 896 -0.46 28.83 -9.80
CA SER A 896 0.21 28.93 -11.11
C SER A 896 1.16 27.78 -11.38
N ARG A 897 1.73 27.19 -10.32
CA ARG A 897 2.66 26.04 -10.38
C ARG A 897 1.99 24.71 -10.08
N SER A 898 0.81 24.73 -9.49
CA SER A 898 0.08 23.51 -9.16
C SER A 898 -0.44 22.82 -10.42
N THR A 899 -0.22 21.52 -10.51
CA THR A 899 -0.71 20.65 -11.59
C THR A 899 -1.63 19.58 -11.04
N THR A 900 -2.12 18.69 -11.91
CA THR A 900 -2.97 17.57 -11.52
C THR A 900 -2.29 16.65 -10.50
N HIS A 901 -0.97 16.46 -10.59
CA HIS A 901 -0.20 15.53 -9.75
C HIS A 901 0.89 16.22 -8.90
N CYS A 902 0.84 17.55 -8.80
CA CYS A 902 1.70 18.31 -7.90
C CYS A 902 0.95 19.52 -7.36
N TYR A 903 0.76 19.60 -6.04
CA TYR A 903 0.23 20.80 -5.40
C TYR A 903 1.38 21.60 -4.81
N ALA A 904 1.57 22.81 -5.36
CA ALA A 904 2.68 23.69 -5.02
C ALA A 904 2.23 24.77 -4.05
N PHE A 905 3.08 25.07 -3.06
CA PHE A 905 2.86 26.11 -2.07
C PHE A 905 4.09 27.02 -2.00
N ARG A 906 3.85 28.33 -1.91
CA ARG A 906 4.88 29.34 -1.70
C ARG A 906 5.14 29.53 -0.22
N VAL A 907 6.41 29.52 0.12
CA VAL A 907 6.92 29.77 1.46
C VAL A 907 7.45 31.20 1.53
N LYS A 908 6.91 32.00 2.45
CA LYS A 908 7.36 33.39 2.65
C LYS A 908 8.60 33.47 3.56
N ASP A 909 8.64 32.63 4.58
CA ASP A 909 9.75 32.55 5.54
C ASP A 909 10.14 31.09 5.75
N ALA A 910 11.32 30.72 5.27
CA ALA A 910 11.83 29.35 5.35
C ALA A 910 12.26 28.95 6.78
N GLU A 911 12.54 29.91 7.67
CA GLU A 911 12.99 29.63 9.05
C GLU A 911 11.83 29.25 9.98
N LEU A 912 10.62 29.74 9.69
CA LEU A 912 9.42 29.49 10.50
C LEU A 912 8.69 28.18 10.18
N ILE A 913 9.16 27.45 9.17
CA ILE A 913 8.50 26.26 8.65
C ILE A 913 9.02 24.98 9.31
N PRO A 914 8.12 24.04 9.66
CA PRO A 914 8.53 22.76 10.22
C PRO A 914 9.38 21.93 9.24
N PRO A 915 10.37 21.17 9.74
CA PRO A 915 11.12 20.20 8.94
C PRO A 915 10.21 19.19 8.22
N VAL A 916 10.65 18.66 7.07
CA VAL A 916 9.89 17.69 6.24
C VAL A 916 9.35 16.52 7.08
N LYS A 917 10.14 16.05 8.05
CA LYS A 917 9.74 14.97 8.95
C LYS A 917 8.46 15.29 9.73
N GLU A 918 8.37 16.49 10.30
CA GLU A 918 7.19 16.92 11.07
C GLU A 918 6.00 17.16 10.14
N LEU A 919 6.23 17.68 8.92
CA LEU A 919 5.17 17.77 7.91
C LEU A 919 4.58 16.41 7.55
N ARG A 920 5.42 15.43 7.24
CA ARG A 920 4.98 14.07 6.92
C ARG A 920 4.20 13.47 8.09
N LYS A 921 4.67 13.64 9.32
CA LYS A 921 3.94 13.21 10.52
C LYS A 921 2.55 13.85 10.62
N LEU A 922 2.43 15.16 10.44
CA LEU A 922 1.14 15.86 10.47
C LEU A 922 0.16 15.36 9.39
N MET A 923 0.66 15.13 8.18
CA MET A 923 -0.13 14.56 7.08
C MET A 923 -0.55 13.12 7.39
N ARG A 924 0.37 12.32 7.93
CA ARG A 924 0.10 10.93 8.28
C ARG A 924 -0.97 10.79 9.35
N VAL A 925 -1.00 11.69 10.35
CA VAL A 925 -2.06 11.75 11.37
C VAL A 925 -3.46 11.97 10.77
N GLN A 926 -3.54 12.63 9.62
CA GLN A 926 -4.79 12.81 8.88
C GLN A 926 -5.08 11.69 7.86
N ALA A 927 -4.27 10.62 7.86
CA ALA A 927 -4.25 9.55 6.87
C ALA A 927 -3.98 10.04 5.44
N LEU A 928 -3.28 11.18 5.28
CA LEU A 928 -2.81 11.67 3.98
C LEU A 928 -1.44 11.06 3.73
N ARG A 929 -1.32 10.26 2.66
CA ARG A 929 -0.08 9.60 2.25
C ARG A 929 0.40 10.27 0.96
N CYS A 930 1.29 11.24 1.11
CA CYS A 930 1.85 12.03 0.02
C CYS A 930 3.34 12.25 0.28
N HIS A 931 4.09 12.51 -0.79
CA HIS A 931 5.49 12.89 -0.70
C HIS A 931 5.60 14.42 -0.71
N VAL A 932 6.42 14.97 0.20
CA VAL A 932 6.54 16.40 0.45
C VAL A 932 7.98 16.81 0.23
N ILE A 933 8.21 17.80 -0.63
CA ILE A 933 9.54 18.19 -1.08
C ILE A 933 9.68 19.71 -0.95
N TYR A 934 10.65 20.17 -0.15
CA TYR A 934 11.08 21.57 -0.22
C TYR A 934 12.01 21.75 -1.40
N CYS A 935 11.70 22.77 -2.20
CA CYS A 935 12.40 23.11 -3.42
C CYS A 935 12.89 24.55 -3.37
N GLN A 936 13.83 24.91 -4.26
CA GLN A 936 14.29 26.30 -4.46
C GLN A 936 14.75 26.97 -3.15
N ASN A 937 15.67 26.33 -2.44
CA ASN A 937 16.19 26.82 -1.15
C ASN A 937 15.10 27.04 -0.07
N GLY A 938 14.00 26.28 -0.14
CA GLY A 938 12.91 26.31 0.84
C GLY A 938 11.82 27.33 0.54
N THR A 939 11.91 28.06 -0.58
CA THR A 939 10.90 29.05 -0.98
C THR A 939 9.64 28.43 -1.59
N THR A 940 9.72 27.17 -2.02
CA THR A 940 8.59 26.43 -2.59
C THR A 940 8.47 25.06 -1.92
N LEU A 941 7.23 24.62 -1.71
CA LEU A 941 6.89 23.31 -1.16
C LEU A 941 6.00 22.57 -2.17
N ASN A 942 6.50 21.46 -2.70
CA ASN A 942 5.75 20.59 -3.60
C ASN A 942 5.19 19.39 -2.82
N VAL A 943 3.91 19.10 -3.00
CA VAL A 943 3.27 17.87 -2.54
C VAL A 943 2.90 17.04 -3.76
N ILE A 944 3.39 15.80 -3.83
CA ILE A 944 3.21 14.87 -4.96
C ILE A 944 2.75 13.48 -4.46
N PRO A 945 2.28 12.58 -5.34
CA PRO A 945 1.90 11.23 -4.95
C PRO A 945 2.98 10.49 -4.17
N VAL A 946 2.58 9.63 -3.24
CA VAL A 946 3.49 8.95 -2.28
C VAL A 946 4.60 8.12 -2.95
N LEU A 947 4.34 7.54 -4.13
CA LEU A 947 5.32 6.77 -4.90
C LEU A 947 5.96 7.56 -6.05
N ALA A 948 5.67 8.86 -6.15
CA ALA A 948 6.26 9.75 -7.14
C ALA A 948 7.51 10.47 -6.58
N SER A 949 8.52 10.61 -7.43
CA SER A 949 9.73 11.41 -7.19
C SER A 949 10.51 11.51 -8.50
N ARG A 950 11.50 12.40 -8.56
CA ARG A 950 12.42 12.47 -9.72
C ARG A 950 13.11 11.13 -10.00
N ALA A 951 13.54 10.43 -8.95
CA ALA A 951 14.17 9.11 -9.07
C ALA A 951 13.20 8.01 -9.54
N GLN A 952 11.95 8.05 -9.07
CA GLN A 952 10.92 7.08 -9.51
C GLN A 952 10.47 7.34 -10.95
N ALA A 953 10.38 8.61 -11.38
CA ALA A 953 10.15 8.95 -12.78
C ALA A 953 11.25 8.40 -13.70
N LEU A 954 12.52 8.47 -13.27
CA LEU A 954 13.63 7.86 -14.01
C LEU A 954 13.51 6.33 -14.11
N ARG A 955 13.15 5.66 -13.02
CA ARG A 955 12.89 4.20 -13.03
C ARG A 955 11.71 3.82 -13.92
N TYR A 956 10.66 4.63 -13.92
CA TYR A 956 9.54 4.48 -14.84
C TYR A 956 10.00 4.56 -16.29
N LEU A 957 10.79 5.58 -16.66
CA LEU A 957 11.34 5.72 -18.01
C LEU A 957 12.26 4.54 -18.38
N TYR A 958 13.05 4.04 -17.43
CA TYR A 958 13.86 2.83 -17.64
C TYR A 958 13.02 1.61 -18.02
N ILE A 959 11.91 1.38 -17.32
CA ILE A 959 11.00 0.27 -17.62
C ILE A 959 10.33 0.54 -18.97
N ARG A 960 9.76 1.75 -19.17
CA ARG A 960 9.03 2.15 -20.37
C ARG A 960 9.84 2.04 -21.65
N TRP A 961 11.06 2.58 -21.65
CA TRP A 961 11.91 2.64 -22.83
C TRP A 961 12.86 1.43 -22.95
N GLY A 962 12.89 0.56 -21.96
CA GLY A 962 13.78 -0.61 -21.97
C GLY A 962 15.27 -0.24 -21.86
N LEU A 963 15.59 0.89 -21.22
CA LEU A 963 16.98 1.38 -21.10
C LEU A 963 17.86 0.42 -20.29
N GLU A 964 19.16 0.68 -20.26
CA GLU A 964 20.08 0.06 -19.31
C GLU A 964 20.57 1.15 -18.35
N LEU A 965 20.28 1.03 -17.05
CA LEU A 965 20.61 2.08 -16.05
C LEU A 965 22.12 2.33 -15.94
N SER A 966 22.95 1.33 -16.24
CA SER A 966 24.42 1.45 -16.31
C SER A 966 24.90 2.47 -17.36
N ASN A 967 24.07 2.77 -18.35
CA ASN A 967 24.32 3.74 -19.42
C ASN A 967 23.68 5.12 -19.14
N VAL A 968 23.09 5.31 -17.97
CA VAL A 968 22.54 6.60 -17.52
C VAL A 968 23.59 7.33 -16.70
N ILE A 969 23.79 8.62 -16.99
CA ILE A 969 24.64 9.52 -16.22
C ILE A 969 23.80 10.66 -15.69
N THR A 970 23.72 10.76 -14.36
CA THR A 970 22.94 11.78 -13.65
C THR A 970 23.86 12.88 -13.15
N PHE A 971 23.59 14.12 -13.55
CA PHE A 971 24.28 15.31 -13.07
C PHE A 971 23.47 15.98 -11.98
N VAL A 972 24.11 16.27 -10.85
CA VAL A 972 23.48 16.89 -9.67
C VAL A 972 24.38 17.98 -9.11
N GLY A 973 23.79 18.92 -8.36
CA GLY A 973 24.55 19.91 -7.59
C GLY A 973 25.27 19.29 -6.39
N GLU A 974 26.06 20.09 -5.67
CA GLU A 974 26.69 19.67 -4.41
C GLU A 974 25.64 19.42 -3.32
N CYS A 975 24.59 20.24 -3.34
CA CYS A 975 23.36 20.07 -2.59
C CYS A 975 22.15 20.29 -3.52
N GLY A 976 20.93 20.10 -3.00
CA GLY A 976 19.71 20.30 -3.79
C GLY A 976 18.45 20.22 -2.96
N ASP A 977 17.32 20.00 -3.64
CA ASP A 977 16.00 19.87 -3.02
C ASP A 977 15.95 18.66 -2.07
N THR A 978 14.90 18.54 -1.25
CA THR A 978 14.89 17.52 -0.17
C THR A 978 14.81 16.07 -0.66
N ASP A 979 14.55 15.83 -1.95
CA ASP A 979 14.60 14.53 -2.61
C ASP A 979 15.99 14.18 -3.20
N TYR A 980 16.98 15.06 -3.03
CA TYR A 980 18.36 14.93 -3.54
C TYR A 980 18.99 13.55 -3.32
N GLU A 981 18.79 12.94 -2.15
CA GLU A 981 19.36 11.62 -1.81
C GLU A 981 18.96 10.53 -2.81
N GLY A 982 17.75 10.60 -3.36
CA GLY A 982 17.21 9.61 -4.29
C GLY A 982 17.88 9.61 -5.66
N LEU A 983 18.58 10.69 -6.03
CA LEU A 983 19.22 10.85 -7.34
C LEU A 983 20.70 10.40 -7.36
N LEU A 984 21.29 10.18 -6.19
CA LEU A 984 22.73 9.94 -6.06
C LEU A 984 23.12 8.46 -6.17
N GLY A 985 22.34 7.59 -5.54
CA GLY A 985 22.60 6.15 -5.46
C GLY A 985 21.83 5.36 -6.51
N GLY A 986 22.42 4.26 -6.97
CA GLY A 986 21.84 3.38 -7.97
C GLY A 986 22.92 2.70 -8.82
N VAL A 987 22.47 2.04 -9.88
CA VAL A 987 23.36 1.46 -10.91
C VAL A 987 23.85 2.53 -11.88
N HIS A 988 23.11 3.64 -12.03
CA HIS A 988 23.54 4.78 -12.84
C HIS A 988 24.79 5.45 -12.27
N LYS A 989 25.50 6.19 -13.13
CA LYS A 989 26.66 6.98 -12.72
C LYS A 989 26.20 8.39 -12.35
N THR A 990 26.78 8.96 -11.29
CA THR A 990 26.42 10.28 -10.79
C THR A 990 27.63 11.21 -10.84
N VAL A 991 27.45 12.38 -11.45
CA VAL A 991 28.43 13.47 -11.46
C VAL A 991 27.93 14.60 -10.57
N ILE A 992 28.59 14.80 -9.43
CA ILE A 992 28.29 15.88 -8.48
C ILE A 992 29.09 17.12 -8.89
N MET A 993 28.39 18.21 -9.20
CA MET A 993 29.00 19.48 -9.60
C MET A 993 29.27 20.36 -8.39
N LYS A 994 30.55 20.48 -7.98
CA LYS A 994 30.93 21.30 -6.81
C LYS A 994 30.62 22.78 -7.00
N GLY A 995 30.22 23.42 -5.90
CA GLY A 995 29.95 24.85 -5.85
C GLY A 995 28.58 25.27 -6.39
N ILE A 996 27.70 24.32 -6.75
CA ILE A 996 26.32 24.60 -7.18
C ILE A 996 25.35 24.13 -6.10
N GLY A 997 24.39 25.00 -5.73
CA GLY A 997 23.30 24.68 -4.81
C GLY A 997 23.68 24.76 -3.33
N ASN A 998 24.74 25.51 -2.98
CA ASN A 998 25.29 25.51 -1.63
C ASN A 998 24.35 26.14 -0.58
N ASN A 999 23.40 27.00 -0.98
CA ASN A 999 22.49 27.61 -0.01
C ASN A 999 21.43 26.62 0.51
N ALA A 1000 21.23 25.47 -0.15
CA ALA A 1000 20.31 24.43 0.28
C ALA A 1000 20.78 23.64 1.52
N LEU A 1001 22.02 23.82 1.98
CA LEU A 1001 22.58 23.12 3.16
C LEU A 1001 21.69 23.26 4.41
N ASN A 1002 21.03 24.41 4.58
CA ASN A 1002 20.12 24.65 5.69
C ASN A 1002 18.86 23.76 5.65
N LEU A 1003 18.36 23.39 4.47
CA LEU A 1003 17.21 22.48 4.32
C LEU A 1003 17.50 21.07 4.84
N HIS A 1004 18.78 20.70 4.79
CA HIS A 1004 19.25 19.36 5.16
C HIS A 1004 19.75 19.27 6.60
N SER A 1005 19.82 20.39 7.32
CA SER A 1005 20.24 20.45 8.73
C SER A 1005 19.35 19.63 9.68
N ASN A 1006 18.08 19.45 9.32
CA ASN A 1006 17.06 18.77 10.14
C ASN A 1006 16.65 17.38 9.61
N ARG A 1007 17.54 16.68 8.90
CA ARG A 1007 17.25 15.33 8.41
C ARG A 1007 16.95 14.36 9.56
N SER A 1008 16.08 13.38 9.28
CA SER A 1008 15.78 12.29 10.22
C SER A 1008 17.02 11.44 10.55
N TYR A 1009 17.99 11.40 9.65
CA TYR A 1009 19.22 10.64 9.76
C TYR A 1009 20.39 11.33 9.00
N PRO A 1010 21.65 11.11 9.41
CA PRO A 1010 22.84 11.53 8.67
C PRO A 1010 22.90 10.99 7.23
N LEU A 1011 23.44 11.80 6.29
CA LEU A 1011 23.57 11.42 4.88
C LEU A 1011 24.47 10.19 4.66
N GLU A 1012 25.49 10.03 5.51
CA GLU A 1012 26.38 8.87 5.51
C GLU A 1012 25.67 7.54 5.77
N HIS A 1013 24.45 7.56 6.33
CA HIS A 1013 23.65 6.36 6.51
C HIS A 1013 22.99 5.90 5.20
N VAL A 1014 22.95 6.73 4.15
CA VAL A 1014 22.22 6.43 2.90
C VAL A 1014 23.04 6.61 1.64
N LEU A 1015 24.28 7.12 1.73
CA LEU A 1015 25.17 7.25 0.57
C LEU A 1015 26.51 6.53 0.75
N PRO A 1016 26.93 5.78 -0.27
CA PRO A 1016 28.27 5.21 -0.30
C PRO A 1016 29.25 6.27 -0.82
N PHE A 1017 29.89 7.03 0.07
CA PHE A 1017 30.87 8.07 -0.32
C PHE A 1017 32.07 7.54 -1.11
N ASN A 1018 32.34 6.23 -1.03
CA ASN A 1018 33.42 5.56 -1.75
C ASN A 1018 32.92 4.77 -2.99
N SER A 1019 31.75 5.11 -3.52
CA SER A 1019 31.20 4.41 -4.70
C SER A 1019 31.95 4.75 -5.98
N PRO A 1020 32.32 3.76 -6.82
CA PRO A 1020 32.91 4.01 -8.13
C PRO A 1020 31.94 4.69 -9.11
N ASN A 1021 30.63 4.64 -8.82
CA ASN A 1021 29.61 5.25 -9.66
C ASN A 1021 29.45 6.75 -9.39
N ILE A 1022 30.03 7.29 -8.32
CA ILE A 1022 29.88 8.71 -7.94
C ILE A 1022 31.21 9.43 -8.13
N VAL A 1023 31.22 10.47 -8.96
CA VAL A 1023 32.39 11.32 -9.19
C VAL A 1023 32.05 12.78 -8.90
N GLN A 1024 32.99 13.49 -8.28
CA GLN A 1024 32.85 14.92 -8.02
C GLN A 1024 33.64 15.72 -9.06
N ALA A 1025 32.95 16.58 -9.81
CA ALA A 1025 33.57 17.55 -10.70
C ALA A 1025 34.15 18.72 -9.88
N LYS A 1026 35.33 19.23 -10.25
CA LYS A 1026 36.01 20.31 -9.52
C LYS A 1026 35.27 21.65 -9.62
N GLY A 1027 34.44 21.83 -10.65
CA GLY A 1027 33.62 23.02 -10.88
C GLY A 1027 32.62 22.81 -12.04
N CYS A 1028 31.94 23.89 -12.42
CA CYS A 1028 30.96 23.94 -13.51
C CYS A 1028 31.54 24.55 -14.80
N CYS A 1029 32.76 24.17 -15.17
CA CYS A 1029 33.29 24.49 -16.50
C CYS A 1029 33.26 23.25 -17.39
N ASN A 1030 33.30 23.44 -18.71
CA ASN A 1030 33.26 22.35 -19.69
C ASN A 1030 34.41 21.35 -19.46
N GLU A 1031 35.61 21.85 -19.19
CA GLU A 1031 36.81 21.03 -18.94
C GLU A 1031 36.65 20.10 -17.74
N ASP A 1032 36.11 20.60 -16.62
CA ASP A 1032 35.91 19.81 -15.40
C ASP A 1032 34.84 18.72 -15.59
N VAL A 1033 33.76 19.05 -16.29
CA VAL A 1033 32.69 18.09 -16.61
C VAL A 1033 33.23 17.01 -17.57
N ARG A 1034 33.98 17.40 -18.60
CA ARG A 1034 34.59 16.48 -19.56
C ARG A 1034 35.61 15.56 -18.91
N ALA A 1035 36.47 16.08 -18.03
CA ALA A 1035 37.41 15.28 -17.25
C ALA A 1035 36.68 14.25 -16.35
N SER A 1036 35.56 14.65 -15.76
CA SER A 1036 34.73 13.74 -14.95
C SER A 1036 34.12 12.63 -15.82
N LEU A 1037 33.64 12.97 -17.02
CA LEU A 1037 33.11 12.01 -18.01
C LEU A 1037 34.17 11.04 -18.53
N GLN A 1038 35.42 11.49 -18.69
CA GLN A 1038 36.56 10.62 -19.03
C GLN A 1038 36.89 9.66 -17.90
N ASN A 1039 36.92 10.14 -16.64
CA ASN A 1039 37.19 9.30 -15.47
C ASN A 1039 36.17 8.15 -15.33
N ILE A 1040 34.90 8.42 -15.64
CA ILE A 1040 33.86 7.38 -15.63
C ILE A 1040 33.77 6.56 -16.93
N GLY A 1041 34.68 6.77 -17.88
CA GLY A 1041 34.79 6.00 -19.14
C GLY A 1041 33.67 6.25 -20.16
N VAL A 1042 32.99 7.39 -20.08
CA VAL A 1042 31.90 7.74 -21.02
C VAL A 1042 32.44 8.36 -22.30
N ILE A 1043 33.47 9.20 -22.18
CA ILE A 1043 34.18 9.85 -23.30
C ILE A 1043 35.63 9.32 -23.33
N LYS A 1044 36.18 9.09 -24.53
CA LYS A 1044 37.58 8.68 -24.71
C LYS A 1044 38.52 9.90 -24.58
N GLU A 1045 39.77 9.66 -24.16
CA GLU A 1045 40.81 10.69 -24.06
C GLU A 1045 41.06 11.43 -25.38
#